data_AF-A0A7S3PGA8-F1
#
_entry.id   AF-A0A7S3PGA8-F1
#
_cell.length_a   1.000
_cell.length_b   1.000
_cell.length_c   1.000
_cell.angle_alpha   90.00
_cell.angle_beta   90.00
_cell.angle_gamma   90.00
#
_symmetry.space_group_name_H-M   'P 1'
#
loop_
_entity.id
_entity.type
_entity.pdbx_description
1 polymer ?
#
loop_
_entity_poly.entity_id
_entity_poly.type
_entity_poly.pdbx_seq_one_letter_code
_entity_poly.pdbx_strand_id
1 'polypeptide(L)'
;MDLESFMDFPPLGNHWELRGMESFNLNFGLLVQLLKTNNSPAAVTVAMTPFDEEHFIAFAEALKHNTTLYELHCRNVLLSPPFFQLSDALKLNTTLVALTINESNIQDIGAKFIAEALKRNQTLLNLTLNTNNICREGAKHLADALTTNSTLTELILRFNQIDNMGAKFVADALKVNNTLATLDLQHNNITEHGLKFLASALESNTSLVRVDVWTTDVEILNQIQQKTEGNKQQKQRLFLETLDSDSKASWNRSRLMFIGQGRAGKSATVRSLLGQPFSEESDSTIGADVSETIATNSIWKKTREPEDFASPFAARIMLEKMAKEKALVKRNNTHPFRSTVVSKIKRTLSRKASRKSFRNEHRDLERTVVNEGENNEKNNNVVNPEIVKEFHDAYFVAAKHDKRSIALSLWDFGGQSVFYSMHHIFMIKSGIYVLVFDMRELLNKQDEALSYISFWLRSIRLHASAAPLVMVGTFLNEISGSDALQTINEILVRHTKTLANHQLVHNDEEDLLFFPVDNKDGLGANGLRKHIEELARKDESVFDQISVRWMSLLDMIISKRNSDSYITFSMVKGLAAKVGLQGSVELDAAMKLFHERGLLIHITATDVLKDIVIIKPQWLIDMLCKVIRDETLHMFDKSEFKKVGLEKDLKLMFSKALASRDLLEYIWKNEKKQVDFFIELMKRTMLLSEYTFQGESKYLIPSLLHDHYSYEELHGEKINGLSCLFDFSESFLPNGVFQRLICLCVASSSRYEQQKNSVRTEPKLFQNFGVIEFQPNCVIRLLEDQRLQRITLYVDNNKKASKCYKVIQSMLRKLNADVMGSGLNWDAKFEDPVSGDYLSHAKAQAAKLSPWFDLARDNEDIPDSLSSAHENVDLAMFLENL
;
A
#
# COMPACT_ATOMS: atom_id res chain seq x y z
N MET A 1 17.87 -28.67 45.71
CA MET A 1 16.64 -29.43 45.39
C MET A 1 15.66 -28.45 44.75
N ASP A 2 15.97 -28.24 43.47
CA ASP A 2 15.14 -28.01 42.29
C ASP A 2 14.06 -26.92 42.33
N LEU A 3 14.51 -25.74 41.90
CA LEU A 3 13.71 -24.59 41.46
C LEU A 3 13.42 -24.61 39.93
N GLU A 4 13.65 -25.75 39.26
CA GLU A 4 13.49 -25.91 37.80
C GLU A 4 12.16 -26.56 37.36
N SER A 5 11.21 -26.84 38.25
CA SER A 5 10.01 -27.65 37.92
C SER A 5 8.67 -26.90 37.84
N PHE A 6 8.66 -25.59 37.59
CA PHE A 6 7.42 -24.83 37.26
C PHE A 6 7.49 -24.10 35.89
N MET A 7 8.35 -24.55 34.98
CA MET A 7 8.41 -24.09 33.58
C MET A 7 7.57 -24.94 32.61
N ASP A 8 6.39 -25.41 33.02
CA ASP A 8 5.42 -26.01 32.10
C ASP A 8 4.17 -25.11 31.95
N PHE A 9 4.28 -24.11 31.07
CA PHE A 9 3.13 -23.49 30.41
C PHE A 9 3.01 -24.07 28.99
N PRO A 10 1.91 -24.75 28.62
CA PRO A 10 1.60 -25.00 27.21
C PRO A 10 1.22 -23.67 26.51
N PRO A 11 1.44 -23.58 25.18
CA PRO A 11 1.62 -22.33 24.46
C PRO A 11 0.30 -21.59 24.27
N LEU A 12 0.18 -20.40 24.85
CA LEU A 12 -0.95 -19.51 24.58
C LEU A 12 -0.65 -18.68 23.32
N GLY A 13 -1.07 -19.25 22.19
CA GLY A 13 -1.57 -18.63 20.96
C GLY A 13 -1.12 -17.21 20.59
N ASN A 14 -0.19 -17.17 19.63
CA ASN A 14 0.06 -16.20 18.55
C ASN A 14 -0.34 -14.73 18.69
N HIS A 15 0.65 -13.91 18.29
CA HIS A 15 0.65 -12.45 18.09
C HIS A 15 0.98 -11.66 19.35
N TRP A 16 2.27 -11.44 19.61
CA TRP A 16 2.96 -10.14 19.75
C TRP A 16 4.42 -10.40 20.17
N GLU A 17 5.14 -11.27 19.44
CA GLU A 17 6.60 -11.20 19.40
C GLU A 17 6.98 -10.07 18.45
N LEU A 18 7.25 -8.89 19.01
CA LEU A 18 8.04 -7.85 18.35
C LEU A 18 9.50 -8.32 18.25
N ARG A 19 9.77 -9.28 17.36
CA ARG A 19 11.14 -9.49 16.87
C ARG A 19 11.51 -8.30 16.01
N GLY A 20 12.42 -7.47 16.51
CA GLY A 20 13.01 -6.37 15.75
C GLY A 20 12.62 -4.95 16.21
N MET A 21 12.49 -4.70 17.51
CA MET A 21 12.98 -3.43 18.05
C MET A 21 14.33 -3.75 18.66
N GLU A 22 15.43 -3.33 18.04
CA GLU A 22 16.64 -3.16 18.83
C GLU A 22 16.27 -2.17 19.93
N SER A 23 16.25 -2.68 21.15
CA SER A 23 16.26 -1.87 22.35
C SER A 23 17.50 -0.99 22.27
N PHE A 24 17.36 0.21 21.74
CA PHE A 24 18.36 1.24 21.98
C PHE A 24 18.36 1.45 23.49
N ASN A 25 19.36 0.90 24.17
CA ASN A 25 19.82 1.46 25.45
C ASN A 25 20.42 2.84 25.12
N LEU A 26 19.54 3.79 24.80
CA LEU A 26 19.91 5.18 24.59
C LEU A 26 20.52 5.67 25.90
N ASN A 27 21.76 6.13 25.84
CA ASN A 27 22.38 6.83 26.96
C ASN A 27 21.42 7.95 27.40
N PHE A 28 21.08 7.97 28.68
CA PHE A 28 20.10 8.88 29.25
C PHE A 28 20.37 10.36 28.89
N GLY A 29 21.64 10.78 28.86
CA GLY A 29 22.03 12.13 28.45
C GLY A 29 21.63 12.45 27.01
N LEU A 30 21.76 11.47 26.11
CA LEU A 30 21.36 11.59 24.71
C LEU A 30 19.83 11.67 24.59
N LEU A 31 19.07 10.89 25.36
CA LEU A 31 17.60 10.95 25.36
C LEU A 31 17.09 12.33 25.77
N VAL A 32 17.62 12.89 26.87
CA VAL A 32 17.24 14.24 27.32
C VAL A 32 17.61 15.29 26.27
N GLN A 33 18.76 15.16 25.62
CA GLN A 33 19.18 16.08 24.55
C GLN A 33 18.27 15.99 23.32
N LEU A 34 17.88 14.79 22.89
CA LEU A 34 16.94 14.56 21.79
C LEU A 34 15.56 15.14 22.11
N LEU A 35 15.06 14.95 23.34
CA LEU A 35 13.78 15.52 23.76
C LEU A 35 13.82 17.05 23.79
N LYS A 36 14.90 17.65 24.31
CA LYS A 36 15.10 19.11 24.35
C LYS A 36 15.21 19.74 22.96
N THR A 37 15.83 19.02 22.01
CA THR A 37 16.03 19.51 20.64
C THR A 37 14.86 19.18 19.71
N ASN A 38 13.79 18.56 20.22
CA ASN A 38 12.69 18.05 19.41
C ASN A 38 13.13 17.05 18.31
N ASN A 39 14.32 16.46 18.44
CA ASN A 39 14.82 15.43 17.53
C ASN A 39 14.55 14.02 18.06
N SER A 40 13.73 13.88 19.11
CA SER A 40 13.32 12.58 19.61
C SER A 40 12.47 11.81 18.59
N PRO A 41 12.61 10.47 18.54
CA PRO A 41 11.64 9.63 17.84
C PRO A 41 10.21 9.84 18.38
N ALA A 42 9.21 9.60 17.54
CA ALA A 42 7.80 9.70 17.95
C ALA A 42 7.39 8.63 18.99
N ALA A 43 8.12 7.52 19.12
CA ALA A 43 8.02 6.61 20.27
C ALA A 43 9.39 6.45 20.89
N VAL A 44 9.46 6.51 22.21
CA VAL A 44 10.65 6.13 22.94
C VAL A 44 10.30 5.04 23.93
N THR A 45 11.10 3.98 23.94
CA THR A 45 11.09 2.96 25.00
C THR A 45 12.32 3.14 25.88
N VAL A 46 12.11 3.20 27.19
CA VAL A 46 13.16 3.29 28.21
C VAL A 46 13.04 2.06 29.10
N ALA A 47 14.10 1.25 29.19
CA ALA A 47 14.14 0.04 30.01
C ALA A 47 15.49 -0.13 30.72
N MET A 48 15.46 -0.63 31.96
CA MET A 48 16.64 -1.10 32.71
C MET A 48 17.77 -0.07 32.95
N THR A 49 17.41 1.16 33.31
CA THR A 49 18.34 2.10 33.96
C THR A 49 17.66 2.70 35.20
N PRO A 50 18.20 2.56 36.42
CA PRO A 50 17.67 3.31 37.56
C PRO A 50 17.84 4.80 37.26
N PHE A 51 16.74 5.55 37.30
CA PHE A 51 16.81 7.00 37.26
C PHE A 51 17.26 7.43 38.65
N ASP A 52 18.36 8.19 38.75
CA ASP A 52 18.49 9.06 39.91
C ASP A 52 17.49 10.24 39.78
N GLU A 53 17.27 10.91 40.90
CA GLU A 53 16.26 11.97 40.99
C GLU A 53 16.54 13.13 40.03
N GLU A 54 17.82 13.52 39.86
CA GLU A 54 18.23 14.62 38.99
C GLU A 54 17.97 14.32 37.51
N HIS A 55 18.33 13.12 37.07
CA HIS A 55 18.09 12.67 35.70
C HIS A 55 16.59 12.63 35.43
N PHE A 56 15.76 12.09 36.33
CA PHE A 56 14.31 12.08 36.13
C PHE A 56 13.70 13.48 36.00
N ILE A 57 14.17 14.43 36.81
CA ILE A 57 13.74 15.83 36.71
C ILE A 57 14.10 16.42 35.34
N ALA A 58 15.33 16.19 34.87
CA ALA A 58 15.77 16.67 33.56
C ALA A 58 14.96 16.06 32.40
N PHE A 59 14.57 14.79 32.52
CA PHE A 59 13.68 14.12 31.57
C PHE A 59 12.28 14.72 31.57
N ALA A 60 11.67 14.89 32.74
CA ALA A 60 10.33 15.46 32.86
C ALA A 60 10.28 16.90 32.31
N GLU A 61 11.31 17.72 32.59
CA GLU A 61 11.38 19.08 32.06
C GLU A 61 11.57 19.09 30.52
N ALA A 62 12.34 18.15 29.97
CA ALA A 62 12.46 18.01 28.51
C ALA A 62 11.12 17.60 27.87
N LEU A 63 10.38 16.68 28.51
CA LEU A 63 9.09 16.20 28.02
C LEU A 63 8.03 17.31 27.97
N LYS A 64 8.06 18.25 28.91
CA LYS A 64 7.10 19.36 29.02
C LYS A 64 7.02 20.24 27.77
N HIS A 65 8.15 20.46 27.09
CA HIS A 65 8.26 21.30 25.90
C HIS A 65 8.47 20.51 24.61
N ASN A 66 8.56 19.19 24.71
CA ASN A 66 8.79 18.34 23.56
C ASN A 66 7.54 18.32 22.67
N THR A 67 7.76 18.50 21.35
CA THR A 67 6.70 18.54 20.34
C THR A 67 6.75 17.39 19.34
N THR A 68 7.65 16.42 19.54
CA THR A 68 7.89 15.34 18.57
C THR A 68 7.64 13.94 19.12
N LEU A 69 7.59 13.77 20.43
CA LEU A 69 7.27 12.52 21.10
C LEU A 69 5.74 12.37 21.21
N TYR A 70 5.24 11.25 20.69
CA TYR A 70 3.83 10.85 20.71
C TYR A 70 3.56 9.66 21.64
N GLU A 71 4.54 8.77 21.82
CA GLU A 71 4.42 7.58 22.63
C GLU A 71 5.63 7.42 23.55
N LEU A 72 5.39 7.16 24.82
CA LEU A 72 6.45 6.92 25.80
C LEU A 72 6.19 5.59 26.50
N HIS A 73 7.15 4.67 26.42
CA HIS A 73 7.09 3.39 27.12
C HIS A 73 8.24 3.29 28.12
N CYS A 74 7.92 3.26 29.41
CA CYS A 74 8.87 3.04 30.49
C CYS A 74 8.67 1.63 31.05
N ARG A 75 9.74 0.84 31.18
CA ARG A 75 9.70 -0.49 31.79
C ARG A 75 10.80 -0.66 32.82
N ASN A 76 10.47 -1.20 33.99
CA ASN A 76 11.45 -1.50 35.03
C ASN A 76 12.33 -0.29 35.37
N VAL A 77 11.68 0.88 35.43
CA VAL A 77 12.30 2.13 35.84
C VAL A 77 11.96 2.31 37.31
N LEU A 78 12.97 2.30 38.18
CA LEU A 78 12.78 2.67 39.57
C LEU A 78 12.44 4.17 39.63
N LEU A 79 11.14 4.47 39.62
CA LEU A 79 10.63 5.81 39.87
C LEU A 79 10.66 6.03 41.39
N SER A 80 11.80 6.47 41.92
CA SER A 80 11.82 7.11 43.24
C SER A 80 10.95 8.37 43.20
N PRO A 81 10.51 8.95 44.33
CA PRO A 81 9.64 10.13 44.31
C PRO A 81 10.36 11.33 43.65
N PRO A 82 10.02 11.66 42.39
CA PRO A 82 9.43 12.96 42.13
C PRO A 82 8.31 12.89 41.07
N PHE A 83 7.26 12.07 41.33
CA PHE A 83 6.08 11.90 40.45
C PHE A 83 5.35 13.21 40.10
N PHE A 84 5.52 14.26 40.92
CA PHE A 84 4.97 15.59 40.67
C PHE A 84 5.53 16.21 39.37
N GLN A 85 6.81 16.03 39.07
CA GLN A 85 7.46 16.56 37.88
C GLN A 85 6.91 15.90 36.61
N LEU A 86 6.65 14.58 36.66
CA LEU A 86 5.97 13.87 35.58
C LEU A 86 4.53 14.37 35.42
N SER A 87 3.82 14.61 36.52
CA SER A 87 2.47 15.20 36.48
C SER A 87 2.47 16.55 35.76
N ASP A 88 3.42 17.43 36.10
CA ASP A 88 3.52 18.76 35.50
C ASP A 88 3.94 18.73 34.04
N ALA A 89 4.86 17.82 33.67
CA ALA A 89 5.22 17.58 32.29
C ALA A 89 3.99 17.12 31.48
N LEU A 90 3.23 16.15 31.98
CA LEU A 90 2.03 15.64 31.32
C LEU A 90 0.90 16.67 31.25
N LYS A 91 0.74 17.56 32.24
CA LYS A 91 -0.28 18.64 32.18
C LYS A 91 -0.05 19.61 31.02
N LEU A 92 1.22 19.87 30.68
CA LEU A 92 1.64 20.89 29.72
C LEU A 92 1.99 20.31 28.35
N ASN A 93 2.38 19.04 28.28
CA ASN A 93 2.70 18.40 27.02
C ASN A 93 1.44 18.33 26.13
N THR A 94 1.61 18.69 24.85
CA THR A 94 0.52 18.79 23.87
C THR A 94 0.64 17.79 22.71
N THR A 95 1.60 16.86 22.77
CA THR A 95 1.90 15.94 21.66
C THR A 95 1.86 14.47 22.06
N LEU A 96 2.07 14.16 23.34
CA LEU A 96 2.05 12.80 23.86
C LEU A 96 0.61 12.28 23.86
N VAL A 97 0.41 11.18 23.13
CA VAL A 97 -0.87 10.51 22.89
C VAL A 97 -0.93 9.18 23.66
N ALA A 98 0.20 8.49 23.83
CA ALA A 98 0.27 7.23 24.58
C ALA A 98 1.37 7.22 25.64
N LEU A 99 1.03 6.75 26.85
CA LEU A 99 1.97 6.57 27.94
C LEU A 99 1.84 5.16 28.50
N THR A 100 2.95 4.42 28.50
CA THR A 100 3.08 3.12 29.17
C THR A 100 4.13 3.23 30.25
N ILE A 101 3.79 2.85 31.48
CA ILE A 101 4.72 2.75 32.59
C ILE A 101 4.49 1.38 33.20
N ASN A 102 5.39 0.42 32.95
CA ASN A 102 5.26 -0.95 33.44
C ASN A 102 6.38 -1.28 34.42
N GLU A 103 6.09 -2.13 35.40
CA GLU A 103 7.10 -2.69 36.32
C GLU A 103 7.93 -1.59 37.04
N SER A 104 7.36 -0.40 37.27
CA SER A 104 8.11 0.79 37.72
C SER A 104 7.80 1.19 39.16
N ASN A 105 7.04 0.35 39.88
CA ASN A 105 6.70 0.51 41.29
C ASN A 105 6.11 1.90 41.64
N ILE A 106 5.25 2.46 40.80
CA ILE A 106 4.68 3.80 41.02
C ILE A 106 3.75 3.89 42.23
N GLN A 107 3.15 2.75 42.61
CA GLN A 107 2.21 2.63 43.74
C GLN A 107 1.02 3.62 43.63
N ASP A 108 0.24 3.74 44.72
CA ASP A 108 -0.90 4.65 44.78
C ASP A 108 -0.51 6.13 44.66
N ILE A 109 0.70 6.49 45.13
CA ILE A 109 1.22 7.87 45.07
C ILE A 109 1.45 8.29 43.62
N GLY A 110 2.14 7.48 42.81
CA GLY A 110 2.35 7.79 41.39
C GLY A 110 1.03 7.80 40.62
N ALA A 111 0.12 6.87 40.91
CA ALA A 111 -1.23 6.87 40.33
C ALA A 111 -2.00 8.17 40.62
N LYS A 112 -1.89 8.72 41.83
CA LYS A 112 -2.47 10.03 42.20
C LYS A 112 -1.96 11.16 41.31
N PHE A 113 -0.65 11.25 41.10
CA PHE A 113 -0.06 12.32 40.31
C PHE A 113 -0.39 12.21 38.81
N ILE A 114 -0.45 10.98 38.29
CA ILE A 114 -0.93 10.73 36.92
C ILE A 114 -2.40 11.14 36.80
N ALA A 115 -3.24 10.78 37.78
CA ALA A 115 -4.64 11.19 37.82
C ALA A 115 -4.80 12.72 37.83
N GLU A 116 -4.00 13.45 38.61
CA GLU A 116 -4.00 14.92 38.61
C GLU A 116 -3.60 15.52 37.25
N ALA A 117 -2.69 14.88 36.52
CA ALA A 117 -2.33 15.30 35.17
C ALA A 117 -3.45 15.05 34.17
N LEU A 118 -4.08 13.87 34.20
CA LEU A 118 -5.19 13.48 33.33
C LEU A 118 -6.37 14.45 33.44
N LYS A 119 -6.64 15.04 34.60
CA LYS A 119 -7.73 16.04 34.75
C LYS A 119 -7.54 17.28 33.88
N ARG A 120 -6.30 17.59 33.46
CA ARG A 120 -5.97 18.77 32.66
C ARG A 120 -5.50 18.42 31.25
N ASN A 121 -4.75 17.34 31.09
CA ASN A 121 -4.22 16.92 29.81
C ASN A 121 -5.37 16.61 28.83
N GLN A 122 -5.25 17.11 27.60
CA GLN A 122 -6.25 16.96 26.53
C GLN A 122 -5.73 16.18 25.31
N THR A 123 -4.58 15.53 25.43
CA THR A 123 -3.86 14.91 24.30
C THR A 123 -3.63 13.42 24.49
N LEU A 124 -3.51 12.97 25.74
CA LEU A 124 -3.30 11.58 26.08
C LEU A 124 -4.60 10.79 25.88
N LEU A 125 -4.51 9.75 25.06
CA LEU A 125 -5.61 8.86 24.69
C LEU A 125 -5.43 7.47 25.30
N ASN A 126 -4.18 7.04 25.49
CA ASN A 126 -3.80 5.71 25.93
C ASN A 126 -2.93 5.77 27.19
N LEU A 127 -3.33 5.05 28.24
CA LEU A 127 -2.57 4.93 29.47
C LEU A 127 -2.47 3.47 29.92
N THR A 128 -1.25 2.96 30.03
CA THR A 128 -0.95 1.61 30.51
C THR A 128 -0.07 1.68 31.75
N LEU A 129 -0.52 1.10 32.86
CA LEU A 129 0.20 1.12 34.15
C LEU A 129 0.34 -0.30 34.74
N ASN A 130 0.85 -1.26 33.97
CA ASN A 130 0.89 -2.66 34.40
C ASN A 130 1.96 -2.91 35.47
N THR A 131 1.70 -3.85 36.39
CA THR A 131 2.72 -4.33 37.35
C THR A 131 3.33 -3.20 38.18
N ASN A 132 2.48 -2.37 38.80
CA ASN A 132 2.89 -1.12 39.45
C ASN A 132 2.52 -1.01 40.93
N ASN A 133 2.01 -2.09 41.52
CA ASN A 133 1.54 -2.13 42.91
C ASN A 133 0.47 -1.06 43.20
N ILE A 134 -0.41 -0.78 42.23
CA ILE A 134 -1.57 0.08 42.43
C ILE A 134 -2.64 -0.71 43.18
N CYS A 135 -3.10 -0.17 44.31
CA CYS A 135 -4.13 -0.74 45.16
C CYS A 135 -5.45 0.03 44.98
N ARG A 136 -6.36 -0.08 45.95
CA ARG A 136 -7.66 0.62 45.92
C ARG A 136 -7.56 2.15 45.91
N GLU A 137 -6.58 2.75 46.58
CA GLU A 137 -6.48 4.22 46.66
C GLU A 137 -5.96 4.81 45.35
N GLY A 138 -5.00 4.16 44.69
CA GLY A 138 -4.56 4.56 43.35
C GLY A 138 -5.68 4.38 42.32
N ALA A 139 -6.43 3.29 42.38
CA ALA A 139 -7.62 3.08 41.54
C ALA A 139 -8.68 4.17 41.74
N LYS A 140 -8.91 4.61 42.99
CA LYS A 140 -9.82 5.72 43.32
C LYS A 140 -9.37 7.02 42.67
N HIS A 141 -8.09 7.36 42.74
CA HIS A 141 -7.56 8.57 42.10
C HIS A 141 -7.73 8.55 40.58
N LEU A 142 -7.41 7.43 39.93
CA LEU A 142 -7.63 7.26 38.50
C LEU A 142 -9.11 7.37 38.13
N ALA A 143 -10.01 6.76 38.91
CA ALA A 143 -11.45 6.87 38.74
C ALA A 143 -11.93 8.34 38.86
N ASP A 144 -11.45 9.09 39.85
CA ASP A 144 -11.76 10.51 40.00
C ASP A 144 -11.33 11.32 38.78
N ALA A 145 -10.17 11.02 38.18
CA ALA A 145 -9.72 11.67 36.96
C ALA A 145 -10.63 11.36 35.77
N LEU A 146 -11.03 10.09 35.60
CA LEU A 146 -11.95 9.66 34.54
C LEU A 146 -13.30 10.39 34.57
N THR A 147 -13.81 10.79 35.74
CA THR A 147 -15.07 11.56 35.80
C THR A 147 -15.02 12.91 35.09
N THR A 148 -13.81 13.48 34.94
CA THR A 148 -13.59 14.82 34.36
C THR A 148 -12.83 14.78 33.04
N ASN A 149 -11.98 13.78 32.84
CA ASN A 149 -11.20 13.65 31.62
C ASN A 149 -12.12 13.19 30.47
N SER A 150 -12.03 13.88 29.35
CA SER A 150 -12.84 13.62 28.15
C SER A 150 -11.99 13.23 26.94
N THR A 151 -10.75 12.81 27.15
CA THR A 151 -9.80 12.51 26.06
C THR A 151 -9.30 11.08 26.11
N LEU A 152 -9.07 10.53 27.31
CA LEU A 152 -8.60 9.17 27.49
C LEU A 152 -9.64 8.17 26.96
N THR A 153 -9.16 7.27 26.11
CA THR A 153 -9.96 6.25 25.42
C THR A 153 -9.60 4.83 25.86
N GLU A 154 -8.35 4.63 26.31
CA GLU A 154 -7.84 3.33 26.74
C GLU A 154 -7.11 3.45 28.09
N LEU A 155 -7.48 2.58 29.02
CA LEU A 155 -6.85 2.45 30.33
C LEU A 155 -6.56 0.98 30.64
N ILE A 156 -5.29 0.63 30.79
CA ILE A 156 -4.83 -0.74 31.07
C ILE A 156 -4.10 -0.76 32.42
N LEU A 157 -4.59 -1.61 33.34
CA LEU A 157 -4.15 -1.71 34.74
C LEU A 157 -3.83 -3.15 35.15
N ARG A 158 -3.30 -3.97 34.24
CA ARG A 158 -3.03 -5.40 34.51
C ARG A 158 -2.00 -5.60 35.62
N PHE A 159 -2.06 -6.74 36.30
CA PHE A 159 -1.07 -7.15 37.30
C PHE A 159 -0.87 -6.11 38.41
N ASN A 160 -1.96 -5.52 38.89
CA ASN A 160 -1.96 -4.62 40.05
C ASN A 160 -2.68 -5.28 41.23
N GLN A 161 -2.86 -4.55 42.32
CA GLN A 161 -3.47 -5.03 43.56
C GLN A 161 -4.85 -4.40 43.79
N ILE A 162 -5.56 -4.07 42.71
CA ILE A 162 -6.89 -3.44 42.77
C ILE A 162 -7.88 -4.47 43.31
N ASP A 163 -8.60 -4.12 44.37
CA ASP A 163 -9.60 -4.99 44.97
C ASP A 163 -11.05 -4.62 44.58
N ASN A 164 -12.03 -5.31 45.16
CA ASN A 164 -13.46 -5.04 44.92
C ASN A 164 -13.87 -3.57 45.11
N MET A 165 -13.25 -2.85 46.05
CA MET A 165 -13.56 -1.44 46.29
C MET A 165 -12.90 -0.55 45.23
N GLY A 166 -11.67 -0.87 44.83
CA GLY A 166 -11.03 -0.24 43.67
C GLY A 166 -11.88 -0.39 42.40
N ALA A 167 -12.38 -1.60 42.13
CA ALA A 167 -13.27 -1.88 41.01
C ALA A 167 -14.59 -1.08 41.09
N LYS A 168 -15.14 -0.90 42.30
CA LYS A 168 -16.33 -0.06 42.52
C LYS A 168 -16.09 1.39 42.15
N PHE A 169 -14.95 1.98 42.54
CA PHE A 169 -14.63 3.36 42.18
C PHE A 169 -14.54 3.55 40.67
N VAL A 170 -13.86 2.62 39.98
CA VAL A 170 -13.81 2.63 38.51
C VAL A 170 -15.22 2.51 37.92
N ALA A 171 -16.04 1.57 38.40
CA ALA A 171 -17.42 1.40 37.95
C ALA A 171 -18.27 2.67 38.12
N ASP A 172 -18.15 3.37 39.25
CA ASP A 172 -18.89 4.61 39.49
C ASP A 172 -18.43 5.74 38.55
N ALA A 173 -17.14 5.82 38.23
CA ALA A 173 -16.63 6.77 37.24
C ALA A 173 -17.14 6.46 35.82
N LEU A 174 -17.23 5.18 35.45
CA LEU A 174 -17.72 4.74 34.13
C LEU A 174 -19.18 5.08 33.87
N LYS A 175 -20.01 5.25 34.91
CA LYS A 175 -21.40 5.70 34.73
C LYS A 175 -21.50 7.12 34.16
N VAL A 176 -20.46 7.94 34.36
CA VAL A 176 -20.41 9.34 33.93
C VAL A 176 -19.44 9.54 32.77
N ASN A 177 -18.32 8.83 32.77
CA ASN A 177 -17.36 8.88 31.68
C ASN A 177 -17.94 8.23 30.43
N ASN A 178 -17.95 8.98 29.32
CA ASN A 178 -18.46 8.52 28.03
C ASN A 178 -17.38 8.56 26.93
N THR A 179 -16.10 8.57 27.32
CA THR A 179 -14.96 8.69 26.41
C THR A 179 -14.09 7.45 26.42
N LEU A 180 -13.94 6.82 27.60
CA LEU A 180 -13.24 5.56 27.75
C LEU A 180 -14.00 4.46 27.00
N ALA A 181 -13.25 3.68 26.23
CA ALA A 181 -13.75 2.61 25.42
C ALA A 181 -13.14 1.27 25.83
N THR A 182 -11.84 1.25 26.06
CA THR A 182 -11.12 0.06 26.51
C THR A 182 -10.71 0.20 27.96
N LEU A 183 -11.10 -0.79 28.76
CA LEU A 183 -10.67 -0.93 30.14
C LEU A 183 -10.12 -2.34 30.36
N ASP A 184 -8.93 -2.44 30.92
CA ASP A 184 -8.33 -3.72 31.28
C ASP A 184 -7.93 -3.76 32.75
N LEU A 185 -8.50 -4.72 33.47
CA LEU A 185 -8.28 -4.96 34.89
C LEU A 185 -7.85 -6.41 35.17
N GLN A 186 -7.36 -7.15 34.16
CA GLN A 186 -6.92 -8.53 34.34
C GLN A 186 -5.80 -8.66 35.38
N HIS A 187 -5.74 -9.81 36.06
CA HIS A 187 -4.74 -10.09 37.09
C HIS A 187 -4.68 -9.03 38.21
N ASN A 188 -5.85 -8.68 38.76
CA ASN A 188 -6.01 -7.88 39.97
C ASN A 188 -6.72 -8.69 41.07
N ASN A 189 -6.84 -8.14 42.27
CA ASN A 189 -7.54 -8.76 43.41
C ASN A 189 -9.07 -8.55 43.36
N ILE A 190 -9.65 -8.54 42.17
CA ILE A 190 -11.07 -8.30 41.92
C ILE A 190 -11.79 -9.65 41.91
N THR A 191 -12.72 -9.83 42.84
CA THR A 191 -13.62 -11.01 42.89
C THR A 191 -14.91 -10.73 42.12
N GLU A 192 -15.78 -11.73 41.98
CA GLU A 192 -17.12 -11.61 41.39
C GLU A 192 -17.93 -10.44 41.96
N HIS A 193 -17.77 -10.12 43.25
CA HIS A 193 -18.44 -8.98 43.88
C HIS A 193 -17.99 -7.64 43.28
N GLY A 194 -16.70 -7.49 42.97
CA GLY A 194 -16.17 -6.30 42.30
C GLY A 194 -16.66 -6.21 40.84
N LEU A 195 -16.73 -7.35 40.15
CA LEU A 195 -17.20 -7.41 38.76
C LEU A 195 -18.69 -7.08 38.61
N LYS A 196 -19.52 -7.39 39.60
CA LYS A 196 -20.94 -6.97 39.63
C LYS A 196 -21.10 -5.45 39.57
N PHE A 197 -20.18 -4.69 40.17
CA PHE A 197 -20.19 -3.23 40.05
C PHE A 197 -19.90 -2.78 38.61
N LEU A 198 -18.92 -3.40 37.94
CA LEU A 198 -18.59 -3.10 36.54
C LEU A 198 -19.75 -3.46 35.60
N ALA A 199 -20.36 -4.64 35.77
CA ALA A 199 -21.52 -5.07 35.00
C ALA A 199 -22.69 -4.07 35.13
N SER A 200 -22.98 -3.62 36.35
CA SER A 200 -24.01 -2.60 36.59
C SER A 200 -23.67 -1.24 35.96
N ALA A 201 -22.41 -0.82 35.97
CA ALA A 201 -22.01 0.43 35.30
C ALA A 201 -22.24 0.37 33.78
N LEU A 202 -21.94 -0.78 33.16
CA LEU A 202 -22.14 -1.05 31.73
C LEU A 202 -23.61 -1.05 31.30
N GLU A 203 -24.57 -1.15 32.22
CA GLU A 203 -25.99 -0.98 31.87
C GLU A 203 -26.31 0.44 31.40
N SER A 204 -25.57 1.43 31.89
CA SER A 204 -25.76 2.86 31.59
C SER A 204 -24.67 3.44 30.69
N ASN A 205 -23.48 2.83 30.66
CA ASN A 205 -22.36 3.28 29.84
C ASN A 205 -22.53 2.80 28.38
N THR A 206 -22.42 3.73 27.43
CA THR A 206 -22.51 3.45 25.98
C THR A 206 -21.17 3.63 25.24
N SER A 207 -20.11 3.99 25.97
CA SER A 207 -18.79 4.27 25.39
C SER A 207 -17.86 3.07 25.43
N LEU A 208 -17.97 2.21 26.44
CA LEU A 208 -17.19 1.00 26.61
C LEU A 208 -17.67 -0.11 25.68
N VAL A 209 -16.70 -0.85 25.18
CA VAL A 209 -16.79 -1.78 24.04
C VAL A 209 -15.80 -2.94 24.19
N ARG A 210 -14.84 -2.78 25.10
CA ARG A 210 -13.90 -3.81 25.51
C ARG A 210 -13.62 -3.61 26.99
N VAL A 211 -13.96 -4.64 27.76
CA VAL A 211 -13.66 -4.71 29.19
C VAL A 211 -13.02 -6.06 29.45
N ASP A 212 -11.72 -6.06 29.69
CA ASP A 212 -10.94 -7.26 29.94
C ASP A 212 -10.78 -7.45 31.46
N VAL A 213 -11.33 -8.55 31.96
CA VAL A 213 -11.30 -8.95 33.38
C VAL A 213 -11.02 -10.45 33.49
N TRP A 214 -10.51 -10.89 34.63
CA TRP A 214 -10.36 -12.32 34.93
C TRP A 214 -11.49 -12.76 35.87
N THR A 215 -12.21 -13.82 35.51
CA THR A 215 -13.27 -14.42 36.33
C THR A 215 -13.49 -15.89 35.97
N THR A 216 -13.91 -16.68 36.95
CA THR A 216 -14.44 -18.04 36.75
C THR A 216 -15.96 -18.04 36.58
N ASP A 217 -16.63 -16.94 36.89
CA ASP A 217 -18.07 -16.76 36.71
C ASP A 217 -18.39 -16.41 35.25
N VAL A 218 -18.88 -17.42 34.54
CA VAL A 218 -19.27 -17.34 33.12
C VAL A 218 -20.47 -16.40 32.91
N GLU A 219 -21.36 -16.27 33.89
CA GLU A 219 -22.56 -15.43 33.76
C GLU A 219 -22.18 -13.95 33.76
N ILE A 220 -21.34 -13.53 34.71
CA ILE A 220 -20.84 -12.14 34.76
C ILE A 220 -20.01 -11.82 33.52
N LEU A 221 -19.16 -12.74 33.06
CA LEU A 221 -18.38 -12.56 31.85
C LEU A 221 -19.27 -12.34 30.62
N ASN A 222 -20.30 -13.18 30.46
CA ASN A 222 -21.27 -13.05 29.36
C ASN A 222 -22.05 -11.74 29.43
N GLN A 223 -22.45 -11.28 30.62
CA GLN A 223 -23.13 -9.99 30.79
C GLN A 223 -22.25 -8.82 30.33
N ILE A 224 -20.98 -8.80 30.75
CA ILE A 224 -20.02 -7.77 30.34
C ILE A 224 -19.82 -7.82 28.82
N GLN A 225 -19.54 -9.00 28.26
CA GLN A 225 -19.31 -9.18 26.82
C GLN A 225 -20.52 -8.80 25.96
N GLN A 226 -21.74 -9.18 26.38
CA GLN A 226 -22.96 -8.84 25.68
C GLN A 226 -23.19 -7.32 25.64
N LYS A 227 -22.95 -6.62 26.75
CA LYS A 227 -23.08 -5.16 26.80
C LYS A 227 -22.04 -4.46 25.95
N THR A 228 -20.78 -4.89 26.03
CA THR A 228 -19.71 -4.31 25.22
C THR A 228 -19.93 -4.54 23.72
N GLU A 229 -20.41 -5.73 23.32
CA GLU A 229 -20.75 -6.03 21.92
C GLU A 229 -21.97 -5.22 21.45
N GLY A 230 -22.99 -5.04 22.31
CA GLY A 230 -24.14 -4.19 22.03
C GLY A 230 -23.75 -2.72 21.79
N ASN A 231 -22.85 -2.18 22.62
CA ASN A 231 -22.31 -0.82 22.44
C ASN A 231 -21.51 -0.69 21.13
N LYS A 232 -20.75 -1.73 20.78
CA LYS A 232 -19.99 -1.84 19.52
C LYS A 232 -20.92 -1.77 18.31
N GLN A 233 -21.99 -2.58 18.32
CA GLN A 233 -23.01 -2.62 17.27
C GLN A 233 -23.76 -1.29 17.17
N GLN A 234 -24.10 -0.66 18.29
CA GLN A 234 -24.77 0.64 18.30
C GLN A 234 -23.89 1.74 17.67
N LYS A 235 -22.59 1.78 18.01
CA LYS A 235 -21.64 2.71 17.41
C LYS A 235 -21.49 2.47 15.90
N GLN A 236 -21.45 1.22 15.46
CA GLN A 236 -21.39 0.86 14.05
C GLN A 236 -22.68 1.20 13.30
N ARG A 237 -23.84 1.01 13.92
CA ARG A 237 -25.13 1.41 13.34
C ARG A 237 -25.19 2.91 13.16
N LEU A 238 -24.80 3.67 14.18
CA LEU A 238 -24.69 5.12 14.11
C LEU A 238 -23.68 5.55 13.04
N PHE A 239 -22.59 4.80 12.85
CA PHE A 239 -21.67 4.97 11.72
C PHE A 239 -22.39 4.84 10.37
N LEU A 240 -23.04 3.71 10.12
CA LEU A 240 -23.75 3.46 8.86
C LEU A 240 -24.91 4.44 8.60
N GLU A 241 -25.64 4.84 9.65
CA GLU A 241 -26.75 5.78 9.55
C GLU A 241 -26.29 7.24 9.31
N THR A 242 -25.08 7.61 9.75
CA THR A 242 -24.50 8.95 9.48
C THR A 242 -23.75 9.04 8.16
N LEU A 243 -23.49 7.92 7.48
CA LEU A 243 -22.93 7.88 6.13
C LEU A 243 -24.00 8.30 5.12
N ASP A 244 -24.30 9.60 5.09
CA ASP A 244 -25.03 10.19 3.96
C ASP A 244 -24.17 10.07 2.68
N SER A 245 -24.80 9.85 1.52
CA SER A 245 -24.13 9.57 0.25
C SER A 245 -23.14 10.65 -0.17
N ASP A 246 -23.34 11.88 0.31
CA ASP A 246 -22.55 13.07 -0.01
C ASP A 246 -21.45 13.38 1.02
N SER A 247 -21.32 12.57 2.07
CA SER A 247 -20.24 12.76 3.05
C SER A 247 -18.88 12.48 2.40
N LYS A 248 -18.07 13.53 2.27
CA LYS A 248 -16.71 13.45 1.77
C LYS A 248 -15.68 13.71 2.87
N ALA A 249 -14.51 13.12 2.68
CA ALA A 249 -13.36 13.22 3.55
C ALA A 249 -12.10 13.41 2.72
N SER A 250 -11.12 14.10 3.31
CA SER A 250 -9.80 14.23 2.70
C SER A 250 -9.10 12.88 2.60
N TRP A 251 -8.51 12.58 1.45
CA TRP A 251 -7.83 11.32 1.19
C TRP A 251 -6.65 11.05 2.14
N ASN A 252 -5.82 12.07 2.40
CA ASN A 252 -4.68 12.08 3.31
C ASN A 252 -3.73 10.88 3.14
N ARG A 253 -3.58 10.36 1.92
CA ARG A 253 -2.69 9.24 1.60
C ARG A 253 -1.82 9.61 0.39
N SER A 254 -0.54 9.27 0.47
CA SER A 254 0.42 9.36 -0.64
C SER A 254 1.30 8.11 -0.67
N ARG A 255 2.16 8.01 -1.69
CA ARG A 255 3.00 6.84 -1.91
C ARG A 255 4.43 7.23 -2.22
N LEU A 256 5.37 6.47 -1.69
CA LEU A 256 6.79 6.58 -1.97
C LEU A 256 7.28 5.31 -2.65
N MET A 257 7.93 5.46 -3.79
CA MET A 257 8.56 4.34 -4.52
C MET A 257 10.08 4.46 -4.48
N PHE A 258 10.72 3.54 -3.76
CA PHE A 258 12.18 3.39 -3.73
C PHE A 258 12.62 2.52 -4.90
N ILE A 259 13.50 3.09 -5.71
CA ILE A 259 14.05 2.46 -6.91
C ILE A 259 15.56 2.75 -6.97
N GLY A 260 16.28 1.99 -7.80
CA GLY A 260 17.72 2.07 -7.91
C GLY A 260 18.39 0.71 -7.99
N GLN A 261 19.67 0.70 -8.29
CA GLN A 261 20.47 -0.51 -8.47
C GLN A 261 20.44 -1.44 -7.25
N GLY A 262 20.61 -2.75 -7.47
CA GLY A 262 20.74 -3.72 -6.39
C GLY A 262 21.82 -3.30 -5.40
N ARG A 263 21.56 -3.45 -4.10
CA ARG A 263 22.50 -3.09 -3.00
C ARG A 263 22.88 -1.61 -2.87
N ALA A 264 22.26 -0.69 -3.60
CA ALA A 264 22.47 0.77 -3.45
C ALA A 264 22.01 1.36 -2.09
N GLY A 265 21.45 0.54 -1.18
CA GLY A 265 20.99 0.98 0.14
C GLY A 265 19.52 1.42 0.21
N LYS A 266 18.65 0.94 -0.71
CA LYS A 266 17.20 1.25 -0.71
C LYS A 266 16.51 0.82 0.58
N SER A 267 16.58 -0.46 0.92
CA SER A 267 16.00 -1.02 2.15
C SER A 267 16.59 -0.36 3.40
N ALA A 268 17.90 -0.07 3.40
CA ALA A 268 18.56 0.66 4.47
C ALA A 268 18.00 2.09 4.62
N THR A 269 17.75 2.79 3.51
CA THR A 269 17.13 4.12 3.50
C THR A 269 15.69 4.07 4.01
N VAL A 270 14.89 3.06 3.61
CA VAL A 270 13.54 2.84 4.14
C VAL A 270 13.59 2.61 5.65
N ARG A 271 14.51 1.78 6.14
CA ARG A 271 14.72 1.55 7.58
C ARG A 271 15.09 2.82 8.31
N SER A 272 16.04 3.60 7.79
CA SER A 272 16.39 4.92 8.33
C SER A 272 15.18 5.82 8.39
N LEU A 273 14.39 5.95 7.32
CA LEU A 273 13.15 6.75 7.34
C LEU A 273 12.16 6.26 8.41
N LEU A 274 12.08 4.96 8.65
CA LEU A 274 11.27 4.33 9.70
C LEU A 274 11.90 4.37 11.10
N GLY A 275 13.08 4.98 11.26
CA GLY A 275 13.83 5.02 12.52
C GLY A 275 14.29 3.65 13.01
N GLN A 276 14.38 2.68 12.11
CA GLN A 276 14.85 1.33 12.40
C GLN A 276 16.37 1.25 12.32
N PRO A 277 17.00 0.39 13.14
CA PRO A 277 18.44 0.20 13.10
C PRO A 277 18.89 -0.40 11.76
N PHE A 278 20.13 -0.09 11.41
CA PHE A 278 20.82 -0.68 10.28
C PHE A 278 20.99 -2.20 10.46
N SER A 279 20.86 -2.95 9.38
CA SER A 279 21.00 -4.41 9.40
C SER A 279 22.05 -4.82 8.38
N GLU A 280 23.22 -5.24 8.87
CA GLU A 280 24.34 -5.70 8.04
C GLU A 280 24.06 -7.02 7.31
N GLU A 281 23.23 -7.89 7.91
CA GLU A 281 22.89 -9.22 7.39
C GLU A 281 21.69 -9.24 6.43
N SER A 282 21.20 -8.07 6.00
CA SER A 282 20.04 -8.01 5.10
C SER A 282 20.42 -8.43 3.67
N ASP A 283 19.81 -9.53 3.21
CA ASP A 283 19.90 -9.94 1.80
C ASP A 283 19.29 -8.89 0.88
N SER A 284 19.72 -8.88 -0.39
CA SER A 284 19.13 -7.98 -1.38
C SER A 284 17.65 -8.30 -1.58
N THR A 285 16.78 -7.29 -1.46
CA THR A 285 15.32 -7.44 -1.69
C THR A 285 15.07 -8.15 -3.02
N ILE A 286 14.32 -9.26 -2.98
CA ILE A 286 13.85 -9.99 -4.15
C ILE A 286 12.40 -9.57 -4.39
N GLY A 287 12.11 -8.97 -5.55
CA GLY A 287 10.75 -8.54 -5.88
C GLY A 287 10.43 -7.12 -5.40
N ALA A 288 9.44 -6.91 -4.52
CA ALA A 288 9.19 -5.59 -3.92
C ALA A 288 8.60 -5.66 -2.49
N ASP A 289 9.36 -5.20 -1.49
CA ASP A 289 8.81 -5.09 -0.13
C ASP A 289 7.88 -3.87 -0.01
N VAL A 290 6.71 -4.06 0.60
CA VAL A 290 5.72 -3.01 0.80
C VAL A 290 5.52 -2.80 2.29
N SER A 291 5.71 -1.57 2.73
CA SER A 291 5.42 -1.16 4.11
C SER A 291 4.52 0.06 4.13
N GLU A 292 3.77 0.25 5.20
CA GLU A 292 2.92 1.42 5.40
C GLU A 292 3.41 2.19 6.63
N THR A 293 3.29 3.51 6.56
CA THR A 293 3.64 4.41 7.65
C THR A 293 2.73 5.64 7.65
N ILE A 294 2.73 6.37 8.76
CA ILE A 294 2.07 7.66 8.87
C ILE A 294 3.16 8.71 8.99
N ALA A 295 3.23 9.60 7.99
CA ALA A 295 4.02 10.81 8.05
C ALA A 295 3.48 11.69 9.18
N THR A 296 4.32 11.81 10.19
CA THR A 296 4.23 12.76 11.29
C THR A 296 5.43 13.70 11.15
N ASN A 297 5.41 14.93 11.67
CA ASN A 297 6.56 15.86 11.62
C ASN A 297 7.79 15.37 12.44
N SER A 298 8.07 14.06 12.44
CA SER A 298 8.98 13.30 13.28
C SER A 298 9.33 11.96 12.59
N ILE A 299 10.20 11.16 13.19
CA ILE A 299 10.60 9.84 12.68
C ILE A 299 9.37 8.99 12.33
N TRP A 300 9.30 8.48 11.09
CA TRP A 300 8.19 7.66 10.63
C TRP A 300 8.20 6.31 11.32
N LYS A 301 7.04 5.67 11.50
CA LYS A 301 6.94 4.34 12.10
C LYS A 301 6.19 3.38 11.20
N LYS A 302 6.67 2.15 11.07
CA LYS A 302 5.92 1.09 10.40
C LYS A 302 4.63 0.86 11.19
N THR A 303 3.47 1.05 10.56
CA THR A 303 2.18 0.75 11.19
C THR A 303 2.06 -0.75 11.46
N ARG A 304 1.51 -1.12 12.62
CA ARG A 304 1.47 -2.52 13.06
C ARG A 304 0.21 -3.15 12.49
N GLU A 305 0.39 -3.82 11.37
CA GLU A 305 -0.62 -4.59 10.64
C GLU A 305 -1.70 -3.76 9.91
N PRO A 306 -2.20 -4.25 8.75
CA PRO A 306 -3.25 -3.61 7.92
C PRO A 306 -4.55 -3.22 8.65
N GLU A 307 -4.79 -3.72 9.86
CA GLU A 307 -5.98 -3.41 10.68
C GLU A 307 -5.99 -1.96 11.21
N ASP A 308 -4.82 -1.30 11.27
CA ASP A 308 -4.69 0.11 11.69
C ASP A 308 -5.36 1.10 10.71
N PHE A 309 -5.73 0.64 9.52
CA PHE A 309 -6.37 1.43 8.47
C PHE A 309 -7.80 0.96 8.17
N ALA A 310 -8.67 0.83 9.18
CA ALA A 310 -9.97 1.46 8.93
C ALA A 310 -9.79 2.96 9.06
N SER A 311 -10.07 3.69 7.98
CA SER A 311 -9.70 5.06 7.69
C SER A 311 -9.82 5.90 8.95
N PRO A 312 -8.68 6.16 9.64
CA PRO A 312 -8.67 6.96 10.86
C PRO A 312 -9.27 8.34 10.57
N PHE A 313 -9.16 8.78 9.32
CA PHE A 313 -9.71 10.02 8.81
C PHE A 313 -11.25 9.99 8.66
N ALA A 314 -11.82 8.89 8.18
CA ALA A 314 -13.28 8.69 8.10
C ALA A 314 -13.91 8.70 9.49
N ALA A 315 -13.36 7.91 10.42
CA ALA A 315 -13.84 7.84 11.79
C ALA A 315 -13.63 9.17 12.55
N ARG A 316 -12.56 9.93 12.28
CA ARG A 316 -12.35 11.26 12.85
C ARG A 316 -13.37 12.29 12.37
N ILE A 317 -13.67 12.34 11.07
CA ILE A 317 -14.68 13.28 10.54
C ILE A 317 -16.05 12.99 11.16
N MET A 318 -16.34 11.72 11.43
CA MET A 318 -17.52 11.32 12.16
C MET A 318 -17.50 11.79 13.62
N LEU A 319 -16.38 11.62 14.34
CA LEU A 319 -16.20 12.17 15.69
C LEU A 319 -16.47 13.67 15.73
N GLU A 320 -15.98 14.42 14.75
CA GLU A 320 -16.25 15.85 14.63
C GLU A 320 -17.72 16.16 14.37
N LYS A 321 -18.39 15.38 13.50
CA LYS A 321 -19.84 15.53 13.25
C LYS A 321 -20.67 15.18 14.49
N MET A 322 -20.38 14.07 15.16
CA MET A 322 -21.02 13.69 16.42
C MET A 322 -20.80 14.72 17.52
N ALA A 323 -19.57 15.27 17.64
CA ALA A 323 -19.26 16.31 18.60
C ALA A 323 -20.03 17.59 18.29
N LYS A 324 -20.16 17.97 17.01
CA LYS A 324 -20.98 19.11 16.56
C LYS A 324 -22.47 18.88 16.85
N GLU A 325 -23.00 17.68 16.61
CA GLU A 325 -24.39 17.33 16.94
C GLU A 325 -24.64 17.33 18.45
N LYS A 326 -23.74 16.74 19.25
CA LYS A 326 -23.82 16.79 20.71
C LYS A 326 -23.70 18.24 21.23
N ALA A 327 -22.86 19.06 20.60
CA ALA A 327 -22.76 20.49 20.91
C ALA A 327 -24.05 21.22 20.53
N LEU A 328 -24.68 20.90 19.41
CA LEU A 328 -26.00 21.45 19.01
C LEU A 328 -27.10 21.03 20.00
N VAL A 329 -27.12 19.76 20.42
CA VAL A 329 -28.07 19.25 21.41
C VAL A 329 -27.82 19.89 22.78
N LYS A 330 -26.56 20.07 23.21
CA LYS A 330 -26.22 20.83 24.43
C LYS A 330 -26.63 22.30 24.33
N ARG A 331 -26.41 22.95 23.18
CA ARG A 331 -26.77 24.36 22.94
C ARG A 331 -28.28 24.57 22.86
N ASN A 332 -29.01 23.57 22.37
CA ASN A 332 -30.47 23.54 22.40
C ASN A 332 -31.03 23.23 23.80
N ASN A 333 -30.24 22.56 24.66
CA ASN A 333 -30.59 22.28 26.06
C ASN A 333 -30.17 23.37 27.06
N THR A 334 -29.38 24.38 26.65
CA THR A 334 -28.95 25.50 27.52
C THR A 334 -29.71 26.81 27.33
N HIS A 335 -30.76 26.83 26.50
CA HIS A 335 -31.73 27.94 26.46
C HIS A 335 -33.07 27.52 27.06
N PRO A 336 -33.52 28.12 28.18
CA PRO A 336 -34.83 27.83 28.73
C PRO A 336 -35.89 28.61 27.96
N PHE A 337 -36.10 28.36 26.66
CA PHE A 337 -37.30 28.85 25.95
C PHE A 337 -37.53 28.13 24.60
N ARG A 338 -38.28 27.02 24.65
CA ARG A 338 -39.45 26.76 23.77
C ARG A 338 -40.26 25.55 24.26
N SER A 339 -40.77 25.66 25.49
CA SER A 339 -41.90 24.88 25.98
C SER A 339 -43.25 25.27 25.32
N THR A 340 -43.24 26.04 24.23
CA THR A 340 -44.46 26.62 23.62
C THR A 340 -45.00 25.83 22.43
N VAL A 341 -44.25 24.87 21.86
CA VAL A 341 -44.75 24.06 20.72
C VAL A 341 -45.39 22.75 21.19
N VAL A 342 -44.79 22.06 22.16
CA VAL A 342 -45.38 20.81 22.72
C VAL A 342 -46.59 21.10 23.62
N SER A 343 -46.65 22.25 24.29
CA SER A 343 -47.83 22.67 25.06
C SER A 343 -48.97 23.22 24.19
N LYS A 344 -48.67 23.83 23.03
CA LYS A 344 -49.69 24.19 22.02
C LYS A 344 -50.24 22.95 21.32
N ILE A 345 -49.43 21.94 21.01
CA ILE A 345 -49.93 20.70 20.38
C ILE A 345 -50.84 19.93 21.35
N LYS A 346 -50.48 19.82 22.64
CA LYS A 346 -51.36 19.19 23.66
C LYS A 346 -52.63 20.01 23.97
N ARG A 347 -52.60 21.35 23.93
CA ARG A 347 -53.81 22.18 24.10
C ARG A 347 -54.74 22.18 22.89
N THR A 348 -54.22 22.05 21.67
CA THR A 348 -55.04 21.96 20.45
C THR A 348 -55.71 20.59 20.31
N LEU A 349 -55.05 19.51 20.78
CA LEU A 349 -55.61 18.15 20.79
C LEU A 349 -56.65 17.91 21.90
N SER A 350 -56.61 18.66 23.00
CA SER A 350 -57.57 18.55 24.10
C SER A 350 -58.88 19.36 23.89
N ARG A 351 -58.93 20.29 22.93
CA ARG A 351 -60.10 21.16 22.72
C ARG A 351 -61.01 20.79 21.54
N LYS A 352 -60.66 19.78 20.74
CA LYS A 352 -61.48 19.31 19.60
C LYS A 352 -62.31 18.05 19.88
N ALA A 353 -62.36 17.57 21.12
CA ALA A 353 -63.32 16.56 21.55
C ALA A 353 -64.58 17.22 22.13
N SER A 354 -65.37 17.92 21.32
CA SER A 354 -66.80 18.05 21.58
C SER A 354 -67.62 18.36 20.33
N ARG A 355 -68.49 17.40 19.98
CA ARG A 355 -69.77 17.51 19.27
C ARG A 355 -69.80 17.72 17.74
N LYS A 356 -69.96 16.57 17.08
CA LYS A 356 -71.00 16.18 16.08
C LYS A 356 -71.13 16.96 14.76
N SER A 357 -70.73 16.30 13.67
CA SER A 357 -71.52 16.09 12.43
C SER A 357 -70.65 15.33 11.40
N PHE A 358 -70.72 13.99 11.35
CA PHE A 358 -71.42 13.24 10.29
C PHE A 358 -71.05 13.63 8.83
N ARG A 359 -70.22 12.79 8.20
CA ARG A 359 -70.58 11.76 7.19
C ARG A 359 -69.62 11.77 5.97
N ASN A 360 -69.11 10.57 5.67
CA ASN A 360 -68.34 10.13 4.49
C ASN A 360 -66.81 10.30 4.58
N GLU A 361 -66.15 9.19 4.97
CA GLU A 361 -64.84 8.69 4.48
C GLU A 361 -64.22 7.72 5.51
N HIS A 362 -65.00 6.73 5.95
CA HIS A 362 -64.49 5.58 6.69
C HIS A 362 -65.16 4.33 6.13
N ARG A 363 -64.60 3.79 5.05
CA ARG A 363 -64.88 2.40 4.64
C ARG A 363 -63.75 1.62 3.97
N ASP A 364 -62.54 2.16 3.84
CA ASP A 364 -61.46 1.46 3.10
C ASP A 364 -60.14 1.23 3.88
N LEU A 365 -60.11 1.29 5.22
CA LEU A 365 -58.86 1.08 5.99
C LEU A 365 -58.93 0.10 7.17
N GLU A 366 -60.02 -0.67 7.30
CA GLU A 366 -60.17 -1.68 8.38
C GLU A 366 -60.51 -3.09 7.86
N ARG A 367 -59.98 -3.47 6.69
CA ARG A 367 -59.99 -4.86 6.21
C ARG A 367 -58.67 -5.25 5.55
N THR A 368 -57.61 -5.28 6.34
CA THR A 368 -56.39 -6.09 6.09
C THR A 368 -55.53 -6.15 7.36
N VAL A 369 -56.13 -6.61 8.46
CA VAL A 369 -55.41 -7.06 9.68
C VAL A 369 -56.02 -8.40 10.11
N VAL A 370 -56.07 -9.39 9.20
CA VAL A 370 -56.15 -10.83 9.49
C VAL A 370 -55.76 -11.56 8.20
N ASN A 371 -54.46 -11.78 8.00
CA ASN A 371 -53.80 -12.80 7.17
C ASN A 371 -52.46 -12.24 6.69
N GLU A 372 -51.43 -12.46 7.49
CA GLU A 372 -50.04 -12.69 7.07
C GLU A 372 -49.26 -13.12 8.33
N GLY A 373 -49.74 -14.22 8.93
CA GLY A 373 -48.82 -15.20 9.48
C GLY A 373 -48.35 -16.05 8.31
N GLU A 374 -47.06 -16.41 8.31
CA GLU A 374 -46.31 -17.10 7.24
C GLU A 374 -45.68 -16.16 6.19
N ASN A 375 -44.57 -15.50 6.57
CA ASN A 375 -43.35 -15.33 5.74
C ASN A 375 -42.26 -14.53 6.50
N ASN A 376 -41.97 -14.92 7.75
CA ASN A 376 -40.80 -14.46 8.48
C ASN A 376 -39.70 -15.54 8.45
N GLU A 377 -39.14 -15.78 7.28
CA GLU A 377 -37.80 -16.34 7.15
C GLU A 377 -37.07 -15.59 6.02
N LYS A 378 -35.84 -15.13 6.31
CA LYS A 378 -34.88 -14.43 5.42
C LYS A 378 -34.98 -12.90 5.38
N ASN A 379 -34.56 -12.27 6.48
CA ASN A 379 -33.67 -11.10 6.39
C ASN A 379 -32.85 -10.98 7.68
N ASN A 380 -32.02 -12.00 7.91
CA ASN A 380 -30.97 -11.94 8.91
C ASN A 380 -29.81 -11.10 8.34
N ASN A 381 -29.92 -9.77 8.47
CA ASN A 381 -28.75 -8.88 8.49
C ASN A 381 -27.98 -9.14 9.79
N VAL A 382 -27.35 -10.31 9.87
CA VAL A 382 -26.36 -10.62 10.91
C VAL A 382 -25.12 -9.85 10.50
N VAL A 383 -24.93 -8.70 11.14
CA VAL A 383 -23.68 -7.95 11.04
C VAL A 383 -22.56 -8.85 11.54
N ASN A 384 -21.55 -9.14 10.70
CA ASN A 384 -20.43 -10.00 11.07
C ASN A 384 -19.67 -9.39 12.28
N PRO A 385 -19.61 -10.06 13.44
CA PRO A 385 -18.91 -9.60 14.64
C PRO A 385 -17.45 -9.16 14.42
N GLU A 386 -16.78 -9.72 13.42
CA GLU A 386 -15.41 -9.38 13.03
C GLU A 386 -15.32 -7.97 12.42
N ILE A 387 -16.26 -7.62 11.53
CA ILE A 387 -16.33 -6.28 10.91
C ILE A 387 -16.58 -5.23 11.99
N VAL A 388 -17.37 -5.58 13.00
CA VAL A 388 -17.65 -4.71 14.14
C VAL A 388 -16.36 -4.45 14.92
N LYS A 389 -15.44 -5.44 15.01
CA LYS A 389 -14.17 -5.34 15.74
C LYS A 389 -13.13 -4.50 14.99
N GLU A 390 -12.95 -4.75 13.70
CA GLU A 390 -12.04 -3.96 12.85
C GLU A 390 -12.46 -2.48 12.79
N PHE A 391 -13.76 -2.22 12.66
CA PHE A 391 -14.30 -0.86 12.66
C PHE A 391 -14.07 -0.12 13.98
N HIS A 392 -14.11 -0.89 15.07
CA HIS A 392 -13.93 -0.40 16.40
C HIS A 392 -12.49 0.07 16.63
N ASP A 393 -11.51 -0.76 16.27
CA ASP A 393 -10.08 -0.46 16.46
C ASP A 393 -9.65 0.78 15.66
N ALA A 394 -10.17 0.94 14.43
CA ALA A 394 -9.97 2.14 13.62
C ALA A 394 -10.56 3.43 14.17
N TYR A 395 -11.69 3.37 14.88
CA TYR A 395 -12.22 4.52 15.60
C TYR A 395 -11.27 5.00 16.71
N PHE A 396 -10.46 4.12 17.32
CA PHE A 396 -9.42 4.53 18.28
C PHE A 396 -8.17 5.05 17.59
N VAL A 397 -7.76 4.43 16.50
CA VAL A 397 -6.63 4.93 15.70
C VAL A 397 -6.94 6.33 15.15
N ALA A 398 -8.18 6.59 14.74
CA ALA A 398 -8.69 7.91 14.34
C ALA A 398 -8.52 9.00 15.39
N ALA A 399 -8.75 8.66 16.66
CA ALA A 399 -8.59 9.59 17.76
C ALA A 399 -7.10 9.96 17.95
N LYS A 400 -6.16 9.05 17.60
CA LYS A 400 -4.71 9.19 17.78
C LYS A 400 -4.01 10.13 16.79
N HIS A 401 -4.65 10.55 15.69
CA HIS A 401 -3.96 11.24 14.59
C HIS A 401 -4.38 12.71 14.36
N ASP A 402 -3.39 13.60 14.24
CA ASP A 402 -3.53 15.04 13.97
C ASP A 402 -4.23 15.34 12.63
N LYS A 403 -4.87 16.52 12.53
CA LYS A 403 -5.59 17.03 11.36
C LYS A 403 -4.80 17.04 10.05
N ARG A 404 -3.47 17.01 10.14
CA ARG A 404 -2.54 17.12 9.00
C ARG A 404 -1.68 15.86 8.76
N SER A 405 -1.97 14.74 9.41
CA SER A 405 -1.21 13.50 9.15
C SER A 405 -1.48 12.99 7.72
N ILE A 406 -0.42 12.51 7.07
CA ILE A 406 -0.49 11.87 5.75
C ILE A 406 -0.04 10.43 5.92
N ALA A 407 -0.82 9.48 5.45
CA ALA A 407 -0.41 8.09 5.38
C ALA A 407 0.45 7.87 4.14
N LEU A 408 1.66 7.33 4.31
CA LEU A 408 2.60 7.02 3.24
C LEU A 408 2.70 5.51 3.05
N SER A 409 2.42 5.03 1.85
CA SER A 409 2.74 3.66 1.44
C SER A 409 4.14 3.63 0.82
N LEU A 410 5.06 2.89 1.43
CA LEU A 410 6.46 2.75 1.07
C LEU A 410 6.65 1.47 0.25
N TRP A 411 7.23 1.59 -0.93
CA TRP A 411 7.50 0.46 -1.83
C TRP A 411 8.99 0.37 -2.11
N ASP A 412 9.63 -0.72 -1.69
CA ASP A 412 11.03 -1.03 -1.92
C ASP A 412 11.17 -2.08 -3.01
N PHE A 413 11.40 -1.65 -4.26
CA PHE A 413 11.61 -2.57 -5.37
C PHE A 413 13.02 -3.15 -5.35
N GLY A 414 13.14 -4.44 -5.63
CA GLY A 414 14.41 -5.09 -5.93
C GLY A 414 15.12 -4.39 -7.08
N GLY A 415 16.42 -4.16 -6.93
CA GLY A 415 17.22 -3.46 -7.93
C GLY A 415 17.77 -4.34 -9.05
N GLN A 416 17.44 -5.63 -9.05
CA GLN A 416 17.91 -6.63 -10.02
C GLN A 416 17.24 -6.41 -11.38
N SER A 417 18.01 -6.53 -12.46
CA SER A 417 17.56 -6.26 -13.83
C SER A 417 16.41 -7.16 -14.29
N VAL A 418 16.29 -8.38 -13.77
CA VAL A 418 15.17 -9.30 -14.06
C VAL A 418 13.81 -8.67 -13.77
N PHE A 419 13.72 -7.83 -12.72
CA PHE A 419 12.49 -7.15 -12.32
C PHE A 419 12.11 -5.97 -13.22
N TYR A 420 13.04 -5.49 -14.07
CA TYR A 420 12.81 -4.30 -14.90
C TYR A 420 11.71 -4.54 -15.93
N SER A 421 11.57 -5.80 -16.36
CA SER A 421 10.46 -6.24 -17.19
C SER A 421 9.10 -6.11 -16.50
N MET A 422 9.02 -6.15 -15.17
CA MET A 422 7.76 -6.11 -14.41
C MET A 422 7.44 -4.74 -13.80
N HIS A 423 8.40 -3.81 -13.71
CA HIS A 423 8.22 -2.53 -13.00
C HIS A 423 7.01 -1.71 -13.47
N HIS A 424 6.75 -1.66 -14.78
CA HIS A 424 5.60 -0.95 -15.35
C HIS A 424 4.23 -1.41 -14.80
N ILE A 425 4.11 -2.64 -14.29
CA ILE A 425 2.88 -3.15 -13.66
C ILE A 425 2.59 -2.41 -12.35
N PHE A 426 3.65 -1.97 -11.67
CA PHE A 426 3.56 -1.42 -10.32
C PHE A 426 3.85 0.08 -10.25
N MET A 427 4.36 0.69 -11.32
CA MET A 427 4.55 2.13 -11.42
C MET A 427 3.21 2.84 -11.52
N ILE A 428 3.05 3.94 -10.78
CA ILE A 428 1.83 4.73 -10.77
C ILE A 428 2.14 6.17 -11.16
N LYS A 429 1.15 6.83 -11.77
CA LYS A 429 1.32 8.20 -12.27
C LYS A 429 1.42 9.27 -11.17
N SER A 430 0.90 9.00 -9.98
CA SER A 430 0.80 9.93 -8.85
C SER A 430 1.46 9.33 -7.60
N GLY A 431 2.50 9.99 -7.09
CA GLY A 431 3.30 9.55 -5.95
C GLY A 431 4.69 10.21 -5.99
N ILE A 432 5.53 9.88 -5.02
CA ILE A 432 6.90 10.40 -4.91
C ILE A 432 7.86 9.26 -5.24
N TYR A 433 8.75 9.48 -6.21
CA TYR A 433 9.80 8.53 -6.54
C TYR A 433 11.08 8.90 -5.79
N VAL A 434 11.75 7.90 -5.24
CA VAL A 434 13.02 8.03 -4.52
C VAL A 434 14.06 7.15 -5.22
N LEU A 435 14.95 7.78 -5.99
CA LEU A 435 16.05 7.10 -6.67
C LEU A 435 17.27 7.06 -5.76
N VAL A 436 17.58 5.87 -5.26
CA VAL A 436 18.70 5.63 -4.35
C VAL A 436 19.92 5.13 -5.12
N PHE A 437 21.07 5.76 -4.92
CA PHE A 437 22.34 5.38 -5.53
C PHE A 437 23.48 5.33 -4.51
N ASP A 438 24.48 4.49 -4.78
CA ASP A 438 25.70 4.39 -3.98
C ASP A 438 26.70 5.46 -4.43
N MET A 439 27.05 6.39 -3.52
CA MET A 439 27.98 7.47 -3.82
C MET A 439 29.40 6.98 -4.11
N ARG A 440 29.81 5.85 -3.52
CA ARG A 440 31.14 5.26 -3.72
C ARG A 440 31.26 4.67 -5.12
N GLU A 441 30.18 4.06 -5.61
CA GLU A 441 30.13 3.51 -6.97
C GLU A 441 30.19 4.62 -8.01
N LEU A 442 29.53 5.76 -7.78
CA LEU A 442 29.61 6.89 -8.69
C LEU A 442 31.03 7.47 -8.81
N LEU A 443 31.80 7.48 -7.72
CA LEU A 443 33.18 7.95 -7.71
C LEU A 443 34.17 6.95 -8.34
N ASN A 444 33.96 5.65 -8.13
CA ASN A 444 34.91 4.60 -8.55
C ASN A 444 34.57 3.98 -9.90
N LYS A 445 33.28 3.93 -10.26
CA LYS A 445 32.72 3.26 -11.44
C LYS A 445 31.64 4.14 -12.08
N GLN A 446 32.04 5.36 -12.41
CA GLN A 446 31.12 6.41 -12.83
C GLN A 446 30.20 6.00 -14.00
N ASP A 447 30.73 5.35 -15.04
CA ASP A 447 29.94 4.97 -16.22
C ASP A 447 28.86 3.92 -15.91
N GLU A 448 29.18 2.92 -15.06
CA GLU A 448 28.22 1.90 -14.61
C GLU A 448 27.10 2.55 -13.78
N ALA A 449 27.47 3.36 -12.78
CA ALA A 449 26.51 4.05 -11.91
C ALA A 449 25.60 5.02 -12.70
N LEU A 450 26.18 5.82 -13.62
CA LEU A 450 25.42 6.75 -14.46
C LEU A 450 24.49 6.01 -15.42
N SER A 451 24.88 4.84 -15.93
CA SER A 451 23.99 4.00 -16.76
C SER A 451 22.73 3.59 -16.00
N TYR A 452 22.87 3.12 -14.75
CA TYR A 452 21.72 2.77 -13.91
C TYR A 452 20.86 3.97 -13.53
N ILE A 453 21.49 5.10 -13.17
CA ILE A 453 20.76 6.36 -12.89
C ILE A 453 19.97 6.77 -14.13
N SER A 454 20.60 6.83 -15.30
CA SER A 454 19.97 7.20 -16.57
C SER A 454 18.77 6.30 -16.91
N PHE A 455 18.93 4.98 -16.76
CA PHE A 455 17.86 4.00 -16.95
C PHE A 455 16.62 4.38 -16.10
N TRP A 456 16.82 4.62 -14.81
CA TRP A 456 15.71 4.93 -13.89
C TRP A 456 15.10 6.30 -14.13
N LEU A 457 15.92 7.34 -14.39
CA LEU A 457 15.41 8.68 -14.73
C LEU A 457 14.51 8.63 -15.96
N ARG A 458 14.92 7.91 -17.01
CA ARG A 458 14.17 7.76 -18.26
C ARG A 458 12.93 6.89 -18.07
N SER A 459 13.03 5.81 -17.29
CA SER A 459 11.89 4.94 -16.96
C SER A 459 10.80 5.68 -16.18
N ILE A 460 11.15 6.47 -15.17
CA ILE A 460 10.18 7.31 -14.43
C ILE A 460 9.57 8.36 -15.34
N ARG A 461 10.37 9.04 -16.17
CA ARG A 461 9.85 10.02 -17.12
C ARG A 461 8.82 9.39 -18.07
N LEU A 462 9.02 8.14 -18.47
CA LEU A 462 8.14 7.39 -19.36
C LEU A 462 6.82 6.99 -18.68
N HIS A 463 6.87 6.48 -17.44
CA HIS A 463 5.69 5.91 -16.76
C HIS A 463 4.98 6.87 -15.79
N ALA A 464 5.69 7.86 -15.26
CA ALA A 464 5.24 8.77 -14.21
C ALA A 464 5.73 10.21 -14.47
N SER A 465 5.42 10.75 -15.65
CA SER A 465 5.96 12.02 -16.15
C SER A 465 5.58 13.29 -15.36
N ALA A 466 4.75 13.19 -14.33
CA ALA A 466 4.36 14.29 -13.46
C ALA A 466 4.79 14.08 -12.00
N ALA A 467 5.34 12.91 -11.67
CA ALA A 467 5.66 12.56 -10.29
C ALA A 467 6.99 13.22 -9.87
N PRO A 468 7.07 13.84 -8.68
CA PRO A 468 8.33 14.35 -8.14
C PRO A 468 9.33 13.22 -7.91
N LEU A 469 10.59 13.48 -8.23
CA LEU A 469 11.70 12.54 -8.11
C LEU A 469 12.79 13.08 -7.18
N VAL A 470 13.02 12.38 -6.09
CA VAL A 470 14.05 12.67 -5.10
C VAL A 470 15.24 11.74 -5.33
N MET A 471 16.45 12.29 -5.48
CA MET A 471 17.68 11.51 -5.54
C MET A 471 18.30 11.38 -4.14
N VAL A 472 18.69 10.17 -3.74
CA VAL A 472 19.29 9.88 -2.44
C VAL A 472 20.63 9.18 -2.62
N GLY A 473 21.69 9.81 -2.14
CA GLY A 473 23.04 9.25 -2.12
C GLY A 473 23.32 8.56 -0.78
N THR A 474 23.65 7.28 -0.80
CA THR A 474 23.94 6.50 0.43
C THR A 474 25.44 6.39 0.72
N PHE A 475 25.79 5.85 1.89
CA PHE A 475 27.16 5.67 2.36
C PHE A 475 27.91 6.97 2.67
N LEU A 476 27.20 7.99 3.14
CA LEU A 476 27.78 9.28 3.51
C LEU A 476 28.97 9.15 4.49
N ASN A 477 28.91 8.21 5.44
CA ASN A 477 29.97 7.94 6.41
C ASN A 477 31.30 7.45 5.79
N GLU A 478 31.27 6.95 4.56
CA GLU A 478 32.46 6.47 3.83
C GLU A 478 32.97 7.50 2.82
N ILE A 479 32.22 8.57 2.57
CA ILE A 479 32.63 9.70 1.74
C ILE A 479 33.42 10.68 2.59
N SER A 480 34.73 10.76 2.37
CA SER A 480 35.62 11.65 3.12
C SER A 480 35.89 12.95 2.35
N GLY A 481 35.62 14.11 2.98
CA GLY A 481 35.96 15.45 2.47
C GLY A 481 34.76 16.23 1.90
N SER A 482 34.64 17.52 2.23
CA SER A 482 33.54 18.39 1.74
C SER A 482 33.53 18.54 0.21
N ASP A 483 34.68 18.42 -0.45
CA ASP A 483 34.80 18.51 -1.91
C ASP A 483 34.21 17.29 -2.64
N ALA A 484 34.10 16.14 -1.98
CA ALA A 484 33.62 14.90 -2.61
C ALA A 484 32.12 14.97 -2.96
N LEU A 485 31.30 15.53 -2.05
CA LEU A 485 29.87 15.74 -2.30
C LEU A 485 29.62 16.70 -3.45
N GLN A 486 30.43 17.78 -3.53
CA GLN A 486 30.32 18.74 -4.62
C GLN A 486 30.77 18.12 -5.95
N THR A 487 31.80 17.28 -5.95
CA THR A 487 32.24 16.53 -7.14
C THR A 487 31.12 15.61 -7.66
N ILE A 488 30.47 14.87 -6.76
CA ILE A 488 29.31 14.04 -7.07
C ILE A 488 28.17 14.89 -7.65
N ASN A 489 27.88 16.03 -7.01
CA ASN A 489 26.86 16.97 -7.46
C ASN A 489 27.14 17.48 -8.88
N GLU A 490 28.37 17.88 -9.20
CA GLU A 490 28.77 18.34 -10.53
C GLU A 490 28.60 17.24 -11.60
N ILE A 491 28.97 15.99 -11.27
CA ILE A 491 28.77 14.83 -12.14
C ILE A 491 27.28 14.65 -12.44
N LEU A 492 26.43 14.65 -11.40
CA LEU A 492 24.99 14.46 -11.55
C LEU A 492 24.32 15.63 -12.27
N VAL A 493 24.69 16.88 -11.97
CA VAL A 493 24.18 18.07 -12.67
C VAL A 493 24.55 18.04 -14.16
N ARG A 494 25.79 17.66 -14.49
CA ARG A 494 26.23 17.52 -15.89
C ARG A 494 25.42 16.42 -16.60
N HIS A 495 25.20 15.29 -15.94
CA HIS A 495 24.48 14.16 -16.51
C HIS A 495 22.97 14.38 -16.61
N THR A 496 22.36 15.10 -15.68
CA THR A 496 20.91 15.35 -15.68
C THR A 496 20.51 16.51 -16.59
N LYS A 497 21.40 17.50 -16.81
CA LYS A 497 21.20 18.57 -17.81
C LYS A 497 20.94 18.02 -19.21
N THR A 498 21.63 16.94 -19.60
CA THR A 498 21.42 16.30 -20.90
C THR A 498 20.09 15.55 -20.99
N LEU A 499 19.43 15.28 -19.85
CA LEU A 499 18.17 14.54 -19.76
C LEU A 499 16.93 15.43 -19.59
N ALA A 500 17.09 16.76 -19.45
CA ALA A 500 16.02 17.77 -19.33
C ALA A 500 14.93 17.40 -18.29
N ASN A 501 15.34 17.09 -17.07
CA ASN A 501 14.50 16.41 -16.09
C ASN A 501 13.81 17.39 -15.10
N HIS A 502 12.62 17.89 -15.47
CA HIS A 502 11.87 18.91 -14.70
C HIS A 502 11.23 18.39 -13.40
N GLN A 503 11.30 17.09 -13.12
CA GLN A 503 10.72 16.45 -11.93
C GLN A 503 11.70 16.32 -10.76
N LEU A 504 12.99 16.60 -11.00
CA LEU A 504 14.02 16.42 -9.99
C LEU A 504 13.85 17.42 -8.85
N VAL A 505 13.83 16.90 -7.63
CA VAL A 505 13.73 17.68 -6.40
C VAL A 505 15.13 17.97 -5.90
N HIS A 506 15.43 19.26 -5.71
CA HIS A 506 16.71 19.75 -5.23
C HIS A 506 16.75 19.79 -3.70
N ASN A 507 17.93 19.50 -3.13
CA ASN A 507 18.22 19.73 -1.73
C ASN A 507 18.75 21.16 -1.55
N ASP A 508 17.83 22.12 -1.48
CA ASP A 508 18.15 23.55 -1.37
C ASP A 508 18.89 23.90 -0.05
N GLU A 509 18.72 23.10 1.01
CA GLU A 509 19.38 23.34 2.31
C GLU A 509 20.90 23.11 2.22
N GLU A 510 21.36 22.18 1.37
CA GLU A 510 22.78 21.84 1.18
C GLU A 510 23.35 22.25 -0.19
N ASP A 511 22.54 22.89 -1.05
CA ASP A 511 22.90 23.24 -2.44
C ASP A 511 23.31 22.03 -3.30
N LEU A 512 22.63 20.90 -3.12
CA LEU A 512 22.88 19.63 -3.82
C LEU A 512 21.67 19.20 -4.67
N LEU A 513 21.90 18.52 -5.79
CA LEU A 513 20.85 17.88 -6.59
C LEU A 513 20.24 16.64 -5.90
N PHE A 514 20.85 16.17 -4.82
CA PHE A 514 20.49 14.94 -4.13
C PHE A 514 20.58 15.11 -2.61
N PHE A 515 20.00 14.16 -1.87
CA PHE A 515 20.03 14.11 -0.42
C PHE A 515 21.06 13.07 0.04
N PRO A 516 22.20 13.47 0.63
CA PRO A 516 23.16 12.54 1.20
C PRO A 516 22.61 11.94 2.50
N VAL A 517 22.68 10.61 2.65
CA VAL A 517 22.16 9.90 3.81
C VAL A 517 23.19 8.91 4.35
N ASP A 518 23.40 8.97 5.67
CA ASP A 518 24.02 7.89 6.42
C ASP A 518 22.95 6.99 7.03
N ASN A 519 22.99 5.70 6.67
CA ASN A 519 22.02 4.72 7.13
C ASN A 519 22.45 3.95 8.38
N LYS A 520 23.69 4.11 8.87
CA LYS A 520 24.20 3.31 10.01
C LYS A 520 23.50 3.61 11.33
N ASP A 521 23.23 4.88 11.61
CA ASP A 521 22.67 5.32 12.90
C ASP A 521 21.13 5.44 12.89
N GLY A 522 20.45 5.15 11.77
CA GLY A 522 18.98 5.25 11.62
C GLY A 522 18.39 6.67 11.69
N LEU A 523 19.20 7.67 12.04
CA LEU A 523 18.81 9.09 12.21
C LEU A 523 19.29 9.98 11.06
N GLY A 524 20.16 9.49 10.17
CA GLY A 524 20.77 10.27 9.08
C GLY A 524 19.80 10.72 7.98
N ALA A 525 18.53 10.33 8.03
CA ALA A 525 17.51 10.69 7.03
C ALA A 525 16.55 11.82 7.47
N ASN A 526 16.88 12.60 8.50
CA ASN A 526 15.98 13.64 9.04
C ASN A 526 15.60 14.71 7.99
N GLY A 527 16.59 15.27 7.27
CA GLY A 527 16.33 16.25 6.22
C GLY A 527 15.47 15.67 5.09
N LEU A 528 15.77 14.44 4.69
CA LEU A 528 15.01 13.69 3.69
C LEU A 528 13.53 13.48 4.11
N ARG A 529 13.25 13.09 5.37
CA ARG A 529 11.87 12.93 5.87
C ARG A 529 11.07 14.22 5.73
N LYS A 530 11.60 15.32 6.28
CA LYS A 530 10.94 16.63 6.25
C LYS A 530 10.61 17.04 4.81
N HIS A 531 11.55 16.87 3.89
CA HIS A 531 11.36 17.25 2.50
C HIS A 531 10.30 16.38 1.80
N ILE A 532 10.30 15.06 2.02
CA ILE A 532 9.27 14.18 1.46
C ILE A 532 7.88 14.53 2.00
N GLU A 533 7.76 14.86 3.28
CA GLU A 533 6.48 15.30 3.85
C GLU A 533 5.97 16.61 3.25
N GLU A 534 6.87 17.55 2.99
CA GLU A 534 6.52 18.81 2.31
C GLU A 534 6.06 18.55 0.87
N LEU A 535 6.72 17.65 0.13
CA LEU A 535 6.27 17.23 -1.19
C LEU A 535 4.88 16.59 -1.15
N ALA A 536 4.65 15.66 -0.21
CA ALA A 536 3.37 15.01 -0.05
C ALA A 536 2.25 16.00 0.32
N ARG A 537 2.57 17.07 1.07
CA ARG A 537 1.62 18.15 1.41
C ARG A 537 1.35 19.10 0.24
N LYS A 538 2.28 19.24 -0.70
CA LYS A 538 2.12 20.08 -1.90
C LYS A 538 1.27 19.41 -2.98
N ASP A 539 1.19 18.07 -2.97
CA ASP A 539 0.34 17.33 -3.90
C ASP A 539 -1.14 17.50 -3.53
N GLU A 540 -1.87 18.31 -4.32
CA GLU A 540 -3.30 18.58 -4.11
C GLU A 540 -4.13 17.29 -4.09
N SER A 541 -3.71 16.26 -4.85
CA SER A 541 -4.44 15.00 -4.96
C SER A 541 -4.43 14.18 -3.66
N VAL A 542 -3.52 14.50 -2.72
CA VAL A 542 -3.48 13.92 -1.37
C VAL A 542 -4.65 14.44 -0.53
N PHE A 543 -5.24 15.59 -0.86
CA PHE A 543 -6.34 16.20 -0.11
C PHE A 543 -7.69 16.14 -0.86
N ASP A 544 -7.75 15.35 -1.93
CA ASP A 544 -8.97 15.10 -2.68
C ASP A 544 -10.11 14.65 -1.75
N GLN A 545 -11.30 15.21 -2.00
CA GLN A 545 -12.49 14.92 -1.22
C GLN A 545 -13.17 13.65 -1.74
N ILE A 546 -12.94 12.54 -1.06
CA ILE A 546 -13.42 11.20 -1.43
C ILE A 546 -14.61 10.82 -0.54
N SER A 547 -15.57 10.08 -1.12
CA SER A 547 -16.72 9.53 -0.39
C SER A 547 -16.26 8.68 0.79
N VAL A 548 -16.85 8.91 1.97
CA VAL A 548 -16.54 8.12 3.16
C VAL A 548 -16.92 6.65 2.95
N ARG A 549 -17.99 6.36 2.17
CA ARG A 549 -18.37 4.98 1.80
C ARG A 549 -17.27 4.26 1.03
N TRP A 550 -16.57 4.97 0.15
CA TRP A 550 -15.46 4.40 -0.63
C TRP A 550 -14.27 4.12 0.29
N MET A 551 -13.94 5.03 1.20
CA MET A 551 -12.89 4.78 2.20
C MET A 551 -13.22 3.54 3.04
N SER A 552 -14.46 3.43 3.53
CA SER A 552 -14.89 2.27 4.31
C SER A 552 -14.81 0.97 3.51
N LEU A 553 -15.19 0.98 2.23
CA LEU A 553 -15.01 -0.18 1.35
C LEU A 553 -13.54 -0.56 1.23
N LEU A 554 -12.66 0.41 0.97
CA LEU A 554 -11.23 0.17 0.85
C LEU A 554 -10.67 -0.45 2.13
N ASP A 555 -11.04 0.08 3.28
CA ASP A 555 -10.60 -0.41 4.57
C ASP A 555 -11.02 -1.88 4.78
N MET A 556 -12.28 -2.21 4.44
CA MET A 556 -12.78 -3.60 4.48
C MET A 556 -12.07 -4.53 3.49
N ILE A 557 -11.50 -4.00 2.40
CA ILE A 557 -10.69 -4.76 1.43
C ILE A 557 -9.27 -4.94 1.98
N ILE A 558 -8.68 -3.88 2.55
CA ILE A 558 -7.31 -3.88 3.09
C ILE A 558 -7.22 -4.78 4.32
N SER A 559 -8.25 -4.85 5.17
CA SER A 559 -8.25 -5.73 6.35
C SER A 559 -8.12 -7.21 5.97
N LYS A 560 -8.53 -7.60 4.76
CA LYS A 560 -8.32 -8.96 4.23
C LYS A 560 -6.86 -9.28 3.92
N ARG A 561 -5.95 -8.30 3.93
CA ARG A 561 -4.52 -8.57 3.74
C ARG A 561 -3.93 -9.42 4.87
N ASN A 562 -4.56 -9.59 6.02
CA ASN A 562 -4.01 -10.49 7.04
C ASN A 562 -4.16 -11.96 6.63
N SER A 563 -5.33 -12.34 6.11
CA SER A 563 -5.63 -13.70 5.69
C SER A 563 -5.26 -13.99 4.23
N ASP A 564 -5.47 -13.02 3.34
CA ASP A 564 -5.56 -13.25 1.91
C ASP A 564 -4.55 -12.40 1.12
N SER A 565 -4.11 -12.93 -0.02
CA SER A 565 -3.26 -12.20 -0.97
C SER A 565 -4.07 -11.47 -2.06
N TYR A 566 -5.26 -11.97 -2.35
CA TYR A 566 -6.22 -11.43 -3.29
C TYR A 566 -7.64 -11.76 -2.80
N ILE A 567 -8.64 -11.07 -3.34
CA ILE A 567 -10.06 -11.37 -3.13
C ILE A 567 -10.79 -11.41 -4.48
N THR A 568 -11.93 -12.10 -4.52
CA THR A 568 -12.76 -12.12 -5.73
C THR A 568 -13.61 -10.85 -5.85
N PHE A 569 -13.97 -10.45 -7.06
CA PHE A 569 -14.82 -9.29 -7.28
C PHE A 569 -16.25 -9.52 -6.77
N SER A 570 -16.69 -10.78 -6.71
CA SER A 570 -17.93 -11.17 -6.02
C SER A 570 -17.88 -10.82 -4.52
N MET A 571 -16.77 -11.11 -3.84
CA MET A 571 -16.57 -10.71 -2.44
C MET A 571 -16.57 -9.19 -2.30
N VAL A 572 -15.89 -8.46 -3.20
CA VAL A 572 -15.90 -6.99 -3.23
C VAL A 572 -17.32 -6.43 -3.33
N LYS A 573 -18.16 -6.97 -4.22
CA LYS A 573 -19.58 -6.58 -4.31
C LYS A 573 -20.33 -6.82 -2.99
N GLY A 574 -20.05 -7.94 -2.32
CA GLY A 574 -20.61 -8.24 -1.00
C GLY A 574 -20.17 -7.25 0.08
N LEU A 575 -18.92 -6.76 0.05
CA LEU A 575 -18.42 -5.73 0.95
C LEU A 575 -19.03 -4.35 0.61
N ALA A 576 -19.11 -4.01 -0.68
CA ALA A 576 -19.73 -2.78 -1.17
C ALA A 576 -21.20 -2.65 -0.73
N ALA A 577 -21.97 -3.74 -0.81
CA ALA A 577 -23.35 -3.76 -0.34
C ALA A 577 -23.48 -3.42 1.15
N LYS A 578 -22.52 -3.81 1.99
CA LYS A 578 -22.52 -3.53 3.44
C LYS A 578 -22.34 -2.04 3.77
N VAL A 579 -21.64 -1.31 2.92
CA VAL A 579 -21.44 0.15 3.05
C VAL A 579 -22.46 0.95 2.24
N GLY A 580 -23.52 0.30 1.72
CA GLY A 580 -24.57 0.96 0.95
C GLY A 580 -24.14 1.34 -0.48
N LEU A 581 -23.08 0.75 -1.03
CA LEU A 581 -22.67 0.91 -2.44
C LEU A 581 -23.34 -0.18 -3.27
N GLN A 582 -24.55 0.10 -3.77
CA GLN A 582 -25.34 -0.85 -4.57
C GLN A 582 -25.20 -0.63 -6.09
N GLY A 583 -24.74 0.54 -6.54
CA GLY A 583 -24.55 0.86 -7.95
C GLY A 583 -23.23 0.33 -8.51
N SER A 584 -23.27 -0.40 -9.64
CA SER A 584 -22.07 -0.93 -10.30
C SER A 584 -21.12 0.16 -10.78
N VAL A 585 -21.65 1.28 -11.28
CA VAL A 585 -20.85 2.42 -11.77
C VAL A 585 -20.06 3.08 -10.65
N GLU A 586 -20.69 3.28 -9.49
CA GLU A 586 -20.02 3.88 -8.33
C GLU A 586 -18.92 2.96 -7.79
N LEU A 587 -19.19 1.64 -7.73
CA LEU A 587 -18.21 0.65 -7.31
C LEU A 587 -17.02 0.58 -8.28
N ASP A 588 -17.27 0.53 -9.59
CA ASP A 588 -16.21 0.47 -10.60
C ASP A 588 -15.34 1.75 -10.55
N ALA A 589 -15.94 2.93 -10.32
CA ALA A 589 -15.21 4.18 -10.12
C ALA A 589 -14.34 4.16 -8.84
N ALA A 590 -14.87 3.65 -7.73
CA ALA A 590 -14.11 3.50 -6.49
C ALA A 590 -12.91 2.54 -6.67
N MET A 591 -13.13 1.39 -7.30
CA MET A 591 -12.08 0.41 -7.57
C MET A 591 -11.01 0.94 -8.52
N LYS A 592 -11.41 1.67 -9.57
CA LYS A 592 -10.48 2.36 -10.46
C LYS A 592 -9.62 3.37 -9.70
N LEU A 593 -10.22 4.18 -8.82
CA LEU A 593 -9.48 5.10 -7.97
C LEU A 593 -8.47 4.35 -7.09
N PHE A 594 -8.87 3.26 -6.43
CA PHE A 594 -7.96 2.50 -5.57
C PHE A 594 -6.79 1.89 -6.35
N HIS A 595 -7.05 1.44 -7.58
CA HIS A 595 -6.03 0.95 -8.50
C HIS A 595 -5.06 2.05 -8.96
N GLU A 596 -5.58 3.21 -9.40
CA GLU A 596 -4.76 4.35 -9.84
C GLU A 596 -3.91 4.94 -8.71
N ARG A 597 -4.38 4.84 -7.46
CA ARG A 597 -3.62 5.20 -6.25
C ARG A 597 -2.69 4.07 -5.77
N GLY A 598 -2.69 2.92 -6.44
CA GLY A 598 -1.82 1.78 -6.20
C GLY A 598 -2.10 1.00 -4.91
N LEU A 599 -3.24 1.20 -4.26
CA LEU A 599 -3.59 0.53 -3.00
C LEU A 599 -3.93 -0.94 -3.21
N LEU A 600 -4.38 -1.28 -4.40
CA LEU A 600 -4.64 -2.63 -4.86
C LEU A 600 -4.38 -2.68 -6.37
N ILE A 601 -4.30 -3.88 -6.93
CA ILE A 601 -4.19 -4.06 -8.37
C ILE A 601 -5.49 -4.72 -8.84
N HIS A 602 -6.28 -3.99 -9.63
CA HIS A 602 -7.53 -4.50 -10.21
C HIS A 602 -7.54 -4.18 -11.70
N ILE A 603 -7.40 -5.21 -12.52
CA ILE A 603 -7.32 -5.08 -13.97
C ILE A 603 -8.65 -5.56 -14.56
N THR A 604 -9.36 -4.68 -15.26
CA THR A 604 -10.75 -4.93 -15.70
C THR A 604 -10.88 -5.29 -17.18
N ALA A 605 -9.77 -5.59 -17.85
CA ALA A 605 -9.74 -5.78 -19.31
C ALA A 605 -10.49 -7.03 -19.79
N THR A 606 -10.59 -8.08 -18.96
CA THR A 606 -11.32 -9.32 -19.26
C THR A 606 -12.07 -9.78 -18.01
N ASP A 607 -13.07 -10.64 -18.15
CA ASP A 607 -13.80 -11.18 -16.98
C ASP A 607 -12.89 -11.97 -16.05
N VAL A 608 -11.91 -12.69 -16.61
CA VAL A 608 -10.90 -13.45 -15.84
C VAL A 608 -10.04 -12.51 -14.99
N LEU A 609 -9.58 -11.39 -15.56
CA LEU A 609 -8.78 -10.40 -14.84
C LEU A 609 -9.64 -9.60 -13.85
N LYS A 610 -10.87 -9.24 -14.24
CA LYS A 610 -11.78 -8.44 -13.44
C LYS A 610 -12.18 -9.15 -12.15
N ASP A 611 -12.29 -10.47 -12.17
CA ASP A 611 -12.70 -11.24 -10.99
C ASP A 611 -11.66 -11.22 -9.87
N ILE A 612 -10.38 -10.99 -10.14
CA ILE A 612 -9.33 -11.03 -9.12
C ILE A 612 -8.86 -9.62 -8.78
N VAL A 613 -8.99 -9.27 -7.50
CA VAL A 613 -8.49 -8.03 -6.91
C VAL A 613 -7.30 -8.36 -6.03
N ILE A 614 -6.12 -7.95 -6.46
CA ILE A 614 -4.88 -8.23 -5.73
C ILE A 614 -4.71 -7.17 -4.65
N ILE A 615 -4.66 -7.64 -3.40
CA ILE A 615 -4.50 -6.78 -2.22
C ILE A 615 -3.07 -6.84 -1.65
N LYS A 616 -2.28 -7.88 -2.00
CA LYS A 616 -0.85 -7.99 -1.71
C LYS A 616 -0.01 -7.98 -3.00
N PRO A 617 0.61 -6.84 -3.33
CA PRO A 617 1.46 -6.73 -4.51
C PRO A 617 2.67 -7.67 -4.50
N GLN A 618 3.30 -7.89 -3.35
CA GLN A 618 4.43 -8.82 -3.23
C GLN A 618 4.03 -10.24 -3.65
N TRP A 619 2.82 -10.70 -3.32
CA TRP A 619 2.35 -12.02 -3.76
C TRP A 619 2.29 -12.12 -5.28
N LEU A 620 1.83 -11.06 -5.99
CA LEU A 620 1.83 -11.07 -7.45
C LEU A 620 3.26 -11.18 -7.99
N ILE A 621 4.18 -10.42 -7.39
CA ILE A 621 5.59 -10.46 -7.77
C ILE A 621 6.13 -11.88 -7.56
N ASP A 622 5.93 -12.47 -6.39
CA ASP A 622 6.35 -13.84 -6.09
C ASP A 622 5.81 -14.84 -7.11
N MET A 623 4.56 -14.69 -7.55
CA MET A 623 3.98 -15.57 -8.57
C MET A 623 4.61 -15.35 -9.93
N LEU A 624 4.83 -14.11 -10.36
CA LEU A 624 5.49 -13.81 -11.64
C LEU A 624 6.95 -14.26 -11.64
N CYS A 625 7.68 -14.09 -10.54
CA CYS A 625 9.08 -14.51 -10.36
C CYS A 625 9.29 -16.02 -10.43
N LYS A 626 8.25 -16.83 -10.23
CA LYS A 626 8.34 -18.28 -10.45
C LYS A 626 8.49 -18.63 -11.94
N VAL A 627 8.11 -17.72 -12.84
CA VAL A 627 8.16 -17.92 -14.29
C VAL A 627 9.20 -17.01 -14.95
N ILE A 628 9.17 -15.71 -14.65
CA ILE A 628 10.10 -14.69 -15.16
C ILE A 628 11.32 -14.63 -14.23
N ARG A 629 12.12 -15.69 -14.25
CA ARG A 629 13.17 -15.91 -13.26
C ARG A 629 14.57 -15.77 -13.83
N ASP A 630 15.51 -15.46 -12.96
CA ASP A 630 16.95 -15.57 -13.22
C ASP A 630 17.44 -16.89 -12.61
N GLU A 631 18.08 -17.75 -13.41
CA GLU A 631 18.57 -19.08 -12.99
C GLU A 631 19.61 -19.02 -11.86
N THR A 632 20.35 -17.91 -11.74
CA THR A 632 21.37 -17.71 -10.72
C THR A 632 20.77 -17.33 -9.37
N LEU A 633 19.63 -16.64 -9.37
CA LEU A 633 18.95 -16.16 -8.18
C LEU A 633 17.82 -17.08 -7.73
N HIS A 634 17.19 -17.79 -8.68
CA HIS A 634 16.03 -18.60 -8.44
C HIS A 634 16.33 -20.01 -8.97
N MET A 635 16.65 -20.94 -8.08
CA MET A 635 16.91 -22.35 -8.44
C MET A 635 15.64 -23.19 -8.29
N PHE A 636 15.47 -24.20 -9.15
CA PHE A 636 14.48 -25.25 -8.92
C PHE A 636 15.17 -26.51 -8.42
N ASP A 637 14.53 -27.23 -7.49
CA ASP A 637 14.92 -28.60 -7.21
C ASP A 637 14.47 -29.50 -8.38
N LYS A 638 15.42 -29.82 -9.26
CA LYS A 638 15.19 -30.68 -10.44
C LYS A 638 14.63 -32.06 -10.06
N SER A 639 14.84 -32.52 -8.83
CA SER A 639 14.33 -33.82 -8.36
C SER A 639 12.81 -33.85 -8.23
N GLU A 640 12.16 -32.72 -7.93
CA GLU A 640 10.71 -32.63 -7.83
C GLU A 640 10.03 -32.83 -9.19
N PHE A 641 10.52 -32.14 -10.22
CA PHE A 641 9.92 -32.17 -11.56
C PHE A 641 10.07 -33.54 -12.23
N LYS A 642 11.14 -34.27 -11.90
CA LYS A 642 11.35 -35.64 -12.36
C LYS A 642 10.28 -36.60 -11.81
N LYS A 643 9.84 -36.42 -10.56
CA LYS A 643 8.80 -37.27 -9.94
C LYS A 643 7.44 -37.12 -10.63
N VAL A 644 7.13 -35.94 -11.17
CA VAL A 644 5.83 -35.62 -11.79
C VAL A 644 5.88 -35.72 -13.33
N GLY A 645 7.02 -36.13 -13.91
CA GLY A 645 7.16 -36.30 -15.36
C GLY A 645 7.41 -35.02 -16.16
N LEU A 646 7.59 -33.86 -15.51
CA LEU A 646 7.75 -32.54 -16.14
C LEU A 646 9.21 -32.13 -16.37
N GLU A 647 10.17 -33.06 -16.25
CA GLU A 647 11.61 -32.76 -16.45
C GLU A 647 11.90 -32.24 -17.87
N LYS A 648 11.20 -32.76 -18.88
CA LYS A 648 11.36 -32.36 -20.28
C LYS A 648 10.84 -30.94 -20.50
N ASP A 649 9.66 -30.63 -19.98
CA ASP A 649 9.07 -29.29 -20.05
C ASP A 649 9.95 -28.26 -19.35
N LEU A 650 10.51 -28.61 -18.19
CA LEU A 650 11.42 -27.73 -17.46
C LEU A 650 12.72 -27.46 -18.25
N LYS A 651 13.30 -28.50 -18.86
CA LYS A 651 14.46 -28.33 -19.76
C LYS A 651 14.12 -27.42 -20.95
N LEU A 652 12.93 -27.58 -21.52
CA LEU A 652 12.47 -26.77 -22.65
C LEU A 652 12.29 -25.30 -22.27
N MET A 653 11.76 -25.02 -21.07
CA MET A 653 11.61 -23.67 -20.53
C MET A 653 12.95 -22.95 -20.43
N PHE A 654 14.01 -23.62 -19.99
CA PHE A 654 15.33 -23.01 -19.86
C PHE A 654 16.12 -22.95 -21.16
N SER A 655 16.01 -23.96 -22.02
CA SER A 655 16.77 -24.02 -23.29
C SER A 655 16.15 -23.22 -24.43
N LYS A 656 14.81 -23.11 -24.49
CA LYS A 656 14.10 -22.45 -25.59
C LYS A 656 13.13 -21.35 -25.12
N ALA A 657 13.08 -21.04 -23.82
CA ALA A 657 12.11 -20.11 -23.25
C ALA A 657 10.64 -20.54 -23.45
N LEU A 658 10.36 -21.84 -23.63
CA LEU A 658 9.02 -22.37 -23.87
C LEU A 658 8.49 -23.18 -22.68
N ALA A 659 7.31 -22.84 -22.18
CA ALA A 659 6.62 -23.56 -21.11
C ALA A 659 5.32 -24.19 -21.60
N SER A 660 5.03 -25.42 -21.18
CA SER A 660 3.73 -26.04 -21.37
C SER A 660 2.73 -25.57 -20.31
N ARG A 661 1.43 -25.72 -20.58
CA ARG A 661 0.38 -25.39 -19.60
C ARG A 661 0.53 -26.22 -18.32
N ASP A 662 0.82 -27.52 -18.46
CA ASP A 662 1.02 -28.42 -17.31
C ASP A 662 2.18 -27.99 -16.42
N LEU A 663 3.28 -27.50 -17.03
CA LEU A 663 4.40 -26.95 -16.28
C LEU A 663 3.99 -25.69 -15.50
N LEU A 664 3.27 -24.75 -16.12
CA LEU A 664 2.79 -23.54 -15.46
C LEU A 664 1.82 -23.86 -14.32
N GLU A 665 0.90 -24.81 -14.52
CA GLU A 665 -0.01 -25.29 -13.47
C GLU A 665 0.75 -25.91 -12.30
N TYR A 666 1.86 -26.61 -12.56
CA TYR A 666 2.69 -27.20 -11.52
C TYR A 666 3.54 -26.14 -10.78
N ILE A 667 4.13 -25.18 -11.51
CA ILE A 667 4.88 -24.06 -10.93
C ILE A 667 3.99 -23.23 -10.00
N TRP A 668 2.74 -23.00 -10.40
CA TRP A 668 1.72 -22.31 -9.60
C TRP A 668 0.78 -23.27 -8.85
N LYS A 669 1.20 -24.50 -8.53
CA LYS A 669 0.34 -25.53 -7.90
C LYS A 669 -0.42 -25.07 -6.65
N ASN A 670 0.16 -24.17 -5.87
CA ASN A 670 -0.46 -23.62 -4.65
C ASN A 670 -1.65 -22.70 -4.96
N GLU A 671 -1.74 -22.18 -6.19
CA GLU A 671 -2.75 -21.22 -6.68
C GLU A 671 -3.42 -21.78 -7.95
N LYS A 672 -3.64 -23.10 -8.01
CA LYS A 672 -4.06 -23.79 -9.25
C LYS A 672 -5.34 -23.20 -9.89
N LYS A 673 -6.23 -22.62 -9.07
CA LYS A 673 -7.48 -21.99 -9.55
C LYS A 673 -7.26 -20.63 -10.23
N GLN A 674 -6.06 -20.07 -10.16
CA GLN A 674 -5.70 -18.74 -10.66
C GLN A 674 -4.73 -18.79 -11.84
N VAL A 675 -4.41 -19.98 -12.37
CA VAL A 675 -3.47 -20.14 -13.48
C VAL A 675 -3.94 -19.37 -14.73
N ASP A 676 -5.24 -19.43 -15.05
CA ASP A 676 -5.79 -18.66 -16.17
C ASP A 676 -5.65 -17.15 -15.97
N PHE A 677 -5.77 -16.66 -14.72
CA PHE A 677 -5.51 -15.26 -14.40
C PHE A 677 -4.06 -14.88 -14.66
N PHE A 678 -3.08 -15.67 -14.21
CA PHE A 678 -1.67 -15.36 -14.43
C PHE A 678 -1.29 -15.43 -15.91
N ILE A 679 -1.77 -16.43 -16.64
CA ILE A 679 -1.53 -16.54 -18.09
C ILE A 679 -2.11 -15.31 -18.80
N GLU A 680 -3.36 -14.94 -18.50
CA GLU A 680 -4.00 -13.79 -19.14
C GLU A 680 -3.33 -12.46 -18.76
N LEU A 681 -2.91 -12.32 -17.51
CA LEU A 681 -2.15 -11.17 -17.04
C LEU A 681 -0.82 -11.02 -17.77
N MET A 682 -0.04 -12.11 -17.85
CA MET A 682 1.27 -12.12 -18.52
C MET A 682 1.13 -11.93 -20.04
N LYS A 683 0.06 -12.43 -20.66
CA LYS A 683 -0.27 -12.14 -22.07
C LYS A 683 -0.54 -10.65 -22.28
N ARG A 684 -1.35 -10.03 -21.40
CA ARG A 684 -1.71 -8.61 -21.51
C ARG A 684 -0.51 -7.69 -21.32
N THR A 685 0.38 -8.02 -20.38
CA THR A 685 1.63 -7.27 -20.11
C THR A 685 2.79 -7.64 -21.04
N MET A 686 2.53 -8.53 -22.01
CA MET A 686 3.49 -9.01 -23.03
C MET A 686 4.72 -9.72 -22.43
N LEU A 687 4.59 -10.26 -21.22
CA LEU A 687 5.60 -11.08 -20.55
C LEU A 687 5.54 -12.56 -20.99
N LEU A 688 4.44 -12.95 -21.63
CA LEU A 688 4.19 -14.28 -22.16
C LEU A 688 3.38 -14.19 -23.47
N SER A 689 3.62 -15.12 -24.39
CA SER A 689 2.83 -15.22 -25.63
C SER A 689 2.48 -16.66 -25.98
N GLU A 690 1.39 -16.85 -26.71
CA GLU A 690 1.06 -18.14 -27.31
C GLU A 690 2.11 -18.50 -28.36
N TYR A 691 2.59 -19.73 -28.29
CA TYR A 691 3.52 -20.32 -29.23
C TYR A 691 2.90 -21.61 -29.76
N THR A 692 2.47 -21.60 -31.01
CA THR A 692 2.00 -22.81 -31.70
C THR A 692 2.98 -23.15 -32.80
N PHE A 693 3.47 -24.39 -32.82
CA PHE A 693 4.32 -24.89 -33.89
C PHE A 693 4.13 -26.40 -34.08
N GLN A 694 3.98 -26.84 -35.33
CA GLN A 694 3.68 -28.21 -35.74
C GLN A 694 2.49 -28.84 -34.99
N GLY A 695 1.47 -28.03 -34.69
CA GLY A 695 0.27 -28.45 -33.97
C GLY A 695 0.43 -28.56 -32.44
N GLU A 696 1.63 -28.33 -31.89
CA GLU A 696 1.83 -28.25 -30.44
C GLU A 696 1.68 -26.81 -29.94
N SER A 697 0.81 -26.60 -28.96
CA SER A 697 0.61 -25.30 -28.30
C SER A 697 1.36 -25.22 -26.98
N LYS A 698 2.22 -24.21 -26.84
CA LYS A 698 3.00 -23.86 -25.65
C LYS A 698 2.96 -22.35 -25.43
N TYR A 699 3.71 -21.87 -24.44
CA TYR A 699 3.86 -20.46 -24.13
C TYR A 699 5.32 -20.04 -24.20
N LEU A 700 5.61 -18.96 -24.92
CA LEU A 700 6.92 -18.32 -24.96
C LEU A 700 7.04 -17.31 -23.81
N ILE A 701 8.15 -17.35 -23.08
CA ILE A 701 8.51 -16.42 -21.99
C ILE A 701 9.81 -15.70 -22.38
N PRO A 702 9.74 -14.60 -23.15
CA PRO A 702 10.93 -14.03 -23.80
C PRO A 702 12.04 -13.55 -22.87
N SER A 703 11.74 -13.30 -21.59
CA SER A 703 12.75 -12.92 -20.60
C SER A 703 13.74 -14.04 -20.26
N LEU A 704 13.44 -15.30 -20.61
CA LEU A 704 14.33 -16.47 -20.42
C LEU A 704 15.24 -16.74 -21.62
N LEU A 705 15.16 -15.92 -22.67
CA LEU A 705 16.09 -15.97 -23.80
C LEU A 705 17.46 -15.48 -23.31
N HIS A 706 18.48 -16.33 -23.40
CA HIS A 706 19.81 -16.11 -22.81
C HIS A 706 20.92 -15.97 -23.86
N ASP A 707 20.79 -16.63 -25.02
CA ASP A 707 21.76 -16.53 -26.10
C ASP A 707 21.68 -15.16 -26.79
N HIS A 708 22.83 -14.53 -27.01
CA HIS A 708 22.95 -13.31 -27.81
C HIS A 708 23.37 -13.67 -29.22
N TYR A 709 22.71 -13.07 -30.20
CA TYR A 709 23.12 -13.21 -31.60
C TYR A 709 24.19 -12.16 -31.90
N SER A 710 25.37 -12.62 -32.33
CA SER A 710 26.49 -11.73 -32.60
C SER A 710 26.31 -10.99 -33.93
N TYR A 711 26.90 -9.80 -34.02
CA TYR A 711 26.88 -9.02 -35.25
C TYR A 711 27.64 -9.73 -36.38
N GLU A 712 28.67 -10.52 -36.05
CA GLU A 712 29.49 -11.29 -36.99
C GLU A 712 28.71 -12.43 -37.64
N GLU A 713 27.85 -13.12 -36.88
CA GLU A 713 26.92 -14.13 -37.39
C GLU A 713 25.85 -13.52 -38.32
N LEU A 714 25.48 -12.26 -38.09
CA LEU A 714 24.51 -11.53 -38.92
C LEU A 714 25.10 -11.13 -40.28
N HIS A 715 26.38 -10.75 -40.35
CA HIS A 715 27.09 -10.41 -41.58
C HIS A 715 27.58 -11.62 -42.38
N GLY A 716 27.72 -12.78 -41.73
CA GLY A 716 28.00 -14.05 -42.40
C GLY A 716 26.81 -14.57 -43.23
N GLU A 717 25.58 -14.18 -42.88
CA GLU A 717 24.38 -14.43 -43.68
C GLU A 717 24.18 -13.28 -44.69
N LYS A 718 24.11 -13.58 -45.98
CA LYS A 718 23.57 -12.60 -46.95
C LYS A 718 22.08 -12.41 -46.67
N ILE A 719 21.73 -11.36 -45.93
CA ILE A 719 20.33 -10.97 -45.72
C ILE A 719 19.82 -10.39 -47.03
N ASN A 720 19.13 -11.22 -47.81
CA ASN A 720 18.43 -10.79 -49.01
C ASN A 720 17.14 -10.11 -48.57
N GLY A 721 17.00 -8.80 -48.76
CA GLY A 721 15.79 -8.09 -48.31
C GLY A 721 15.96 -6.58 -48.22
N LEU A 722 15.02 -5.91 -47.56
CA LEU A 722 15.08 -4.50 -47.22
C LEU A 722 15.05 -4.31 -45.70
N SER A 723 15.75 -3.30 -45.19
CA SER A 723 15.81 -3.00 -43.76
C SER A 723 15.26 -1.63 -43.35
N CYS A 724 14.58 -1.60 -42.21
CA CYS A 724 14.06 -0.38 -41.58
C CYS A 724 14.53 -0.33 -40.12
N LEU A 725 14.91 0.87 -39.68
CA LEU A 725 15.34 1.16 -38.32
C LEU A 725 14.23 1.88 -37.56
N PHE A 726 13.94 1.39 -36.37
CA PHE A 726 13.23 2.13 -35.33
C PHE A 726 14.28 2.72 -34.38
N ASP A 727 14.51 4.02 -34.48
CA ASP A 727 15.54 4.75 -33.75
C ASP A 727 14.95 5.45 -32.53
N PHE A 728 15.39 5.05 -31.33
CA PHE A 728 14.97 5.60 -30.04
C PHE A 728 16.05 6.49 -29.41
N SER A 729 17.13 6.83 -30.14
CA SER A 729 18.28 7.54 -29.57
C SER A 729 17.93 8.93 -29.01
N GLU A 730 16.90 9.60 -29.53
CA GLU A 730 16.41 10.87 -28.98
C GLU A 730 15.53 10.72 -27.74
N SER A 731 14.94 9.54 -27.52
CA SER A 731 14.06 9.25 -26.39
C SER A 731 14.79 8.37 -25.37
N PHE A 732 14.75 7.05 -25.58
CA PHE A 732 15.36 5.94 -24.86
C PHE A 732 14.67 4.64 -25.30
N LEU A 733 15.40 3.54 -25.42
CA LEU A 733 14.89 2.18 -25.63
C LEU A 733 14.96 1.40 -24.30
N PRO A 734 13.85 1.28 -23.55
CA PRO A 734 13.83 0.49 -22.33
C PRO A 734 14.16 -0.99 -22.55
N ASN A 735 14.92 -1.56 -21.61
CA ASN A 735 15.09 -3.00 -21.50
C ASN A 735 13.71 -3.68 -21.44
N GLY A 736 13.49 -4.72 -22.26
CA GLY A 736 12.22 -5.42 -22.33
C GLY A 736 11.31 -4.99 -23.50
N VAL A 737 11.56 -3.89 -24.20
CA VAL A 737 10.74 -3.49 -25.37
C VAL A 737 10.88 -4.51 -26.49
N PHE A 738 12.12 -4.90 -26.81
CA PHE A 738 12.37 -5.91 -27.84
C PHE A 738 11.71 -7.25 -27.51
N GLN A 739 11.87 -7.73 -26.28
CA GLN A 739 11.30 -9.00 -25.81
C GLN A 739 9.76 -9.01 -25.94
N ARG A 740 9.11 -7.88 -25.65
CA ARG A 740 7.66 -7.73 -25.82
C ARG A 740 7.23 -7.64 -27.29
N LEU A 741 8.04 -6.99 -28.13
CA LEU A 741 7.81 -6.98 -29.57
C LEU A 741 7.90 -8.41 -30.15
N ILE A 742 8.88 -9.20 -29.71
CA ILE A 742 8.99 -10.63 -30.05
C ILE A 742 7.73 -11.39 -29.63
N CYS A 743 7.23 -11.18 -28.40
CA CYS A 743 5.95 -11.73 -27.93
C CYS A 743 4.80 -11.47 -28.93
N LEU A 744 4.65 -10.22 -29.39
CA LEU A 744 3.59 -9.85 -30.34
C LEU A 744 3.77 -10.50 -31.71
N CYS A 745 5.02 -10.59 -32.19
CA CYS A 745 5.35 -11.21 -33.47
C CYS A 745 5.06 -12.72 -33.45
N VAL A 746 5.48 -13.41 -32.39
CA VAL A 746 5.29 -14.86 -32.20
C VAL A 746 3.81 -15.20 -32.01
N ALA A 747 3.07 -14.43 -31.21
CA ALA A 747 1.63 -14.63 -31.05
C ALA A 747 0.89 -14.51 -32.39
N SER A 748 1.26 -13.53 -33.21
CA SER A 748 0.67 -13.34 -34.54
C SER A 748 1.02 -14.47 -35.51
N SER A 749 2.28 -14.95 -35.47
CA SER A 749 2.71 -16.12 -36.24
C SER A 749 1.90 -17.37 -35.85
N SER A 750 1.72 -17.61 -34.55
CA SER A 750 0.99 -18.78 -34.00
C SER A 750 -0.48 -18.83 -34.42
N ARG A 751 -1.17 -17.68 -34.43
CA ARG A 751 -2.58 -17.59 -34.88
C ARG A 751 -2.76 -18.02 -36.33
N TYR A 752 -1.80 -17.70 -37.19
CA TYR A 752 -1.87 -18.09 -38.60
C TYR A 752 -1.73 -19.61 -38.78
N GLU A 753 -0.91 -20.26 -37.95
CA GLU A 753 -0.69 -21.71 -38.04
C GLU A 753 -1.96 -22.51 -37.73
N GLN A 754 -2.77 -22.03 -36.78
CA GLN A 754 -4.08 -22.63 -36.48
C GLN A 754 -5.06 -22.59 -37.67
N GLN A 755 -4.80 -21.76 -38.68
CA GLN A 755 -5.68 -21.57 -39.84
C GLN A 755 -5.25 -22.37 -41.10
N LYS A 756 -4.00 -22.87 -41.21
CA LYS A 756 -3.51 -23.57 -42.43
C LYS A 756 -2.41 -24.62 -42.20
N ASN A 757 -2.51 -25.77 -42.87
CA ASN A 757 -1.50 -26.86 -42.93
C ASN A 757 -0.23 -26.54 -43.78
N SER A 758 0.38 -25.34 -43.64
CA SER A 758 1.62 -25.02 -44.36
C SER A 758 2.87 -25.40 -43.56
N VAL A 759 3.85 -26.03 -44.20
CA VAL A 759 5.19 -26.29 -43.62
C VAL A 759 5.88 -24.94 -43.37
N ARG A 760 6.09 -24.59 -42.10
CA ARG A 760 6.70 -23.32 -41.67
C ARG A 760 8.09 -23.51 -41.08
N THR A 761 8.87 -22.44 -41.09
CA THR A 761 10.18 -22.40 -40.43
C THR A 761 9.98 -22.16 -38.94
N GLU A 762 10.61 -23.00 -38.09
CA GLU A 762 10.58 -22.79 -36.62
C GLU A 762 11.19 -21.41 -36.29
N PRO A 763 10.52 -20.58 -35.47
CA PRO A 763 11.09 -19.31 -35.03
C PRO A 763 12.43 -19.52 -34.32
N LYS A 764 13.46 -18.78 -34.72
CA LYS A 764 14.76 -18.75 -34.04
C LYS A 764 14.82 -17.49 -33.18
N LEU A 765 14.86 -17.65 -31.86
CA LEU A 765 14.71 -16.55 -30.91
C LEU A 765 15.91 -16.50 -29.96
N PHE A 766 16.41 -15.28 -29.74
CA PHE A 766 17.56 -14.92 -28.93
C PHE A 766 17.21 -13.68 -28.11
N GLN A 767 18.06 -13.33 -27.14
CA GLN A 767 17.79 -12.20 -26.24
C GLN A 767 17.65 -10.87 -26.98
N ASN A 768 18.46 -10.66 -28.03
CA ASN A 768 18.52 -9.44 -28.84
C ASN A 768 18.17 -9.67 -30.33
N PHE A 769 17.78 -10.88 -30.73
CA PHE A 769 17.53 -11.22 -32.13
C PHE A 769 16.38 -12.22 -32.29
N GLY A 770 15.64 -12.13 -33.40
CA GLY A 770 14.57 -13.08 -33.71
C GLY A 770 14.31 -13.21 -35.20
N VAL A 771 14.19 -14.45 -35.68
CA VAL A 771 13.75 -14.80 -37.04
C VAL A 771 12.37 -15.41 -36.95
N ILE A 772 11.38 -14.77 -37.56
CA ILE A 772 9.97 -15.15 -37.42
C ILE A 772 9.29 -15.11 -38.79
N GLU A 773 8.58 -16.17 -39.15
CA GLU A 773 7.70 -16.16 -40.32
C GLU A 773 6.34 -15.58 -39.92
N PHE A 774 6.08 -14.34 -40.34
CA PHE A 774 4.87 -13.60 -39.97
C PHE A 774 3.66 -13.98 -40.83
N GLN A 775 3.91 -14.19 -42.13
CA GLN A 775 2.95 -14.64 -43.16
C GLN A 775 3.65 -15.65 -44.06
N PRO A 776 2.93 -16.49 -44.83
CA PRO A 776 3.57 -17.40 -45.78
C PRO A 776 4.52 -16.63 -46.68
N ASN A 777 5.79 -17.01 -46.65
CA ASN A 777 6.86 -16.38 -47.43
C ASN A 777 7.10 -14.88 -47.09
N CYS A 778 6.76 -14.38 -45.88
CA CYS A 778 7.35 -13.15 -45.27
C CYS A 778 8.08 -13.58 -43.98
N VAL A 779 9.37 -13.85 -44.10
CA VAL A 779 10.27 -14.01 -42.96
C VAL A 779 10.80 -12.63 -42.60
N ILE A 780 10.69 -12.28 -41.31
CA ILE A 780 11.26 -11.07 -40.74
C ILE A 780 12.42 -11.43 -39.82
N ARG A 781 13.43 -10.56 -39.77
CA ARG A 781 14.47 -10.59 -38.74
C ARG A 781 14.42 -9.31 -37.94
N LEU A 782 14.36 -9.42 -36.62
CA LEU A 782 14.43 -8.30 -35.70
C LEU A 782 15.74 -8.37 -34.95
N LEU A 783 16.46 -7.25 -34.88
CA LEU A 783 17.72 -7.12 -34.14
C LEU A 783 17.66 -5.89 -33.24
N GLU A 784 17.92 -6.08 -31.96
CA GLU A 784 18.09 -5.00 -30.98
C GLU A 784 19.57 -4.63 -30.84
N ASP A 785 19.84 -3.34 -30.93
CA ASP A 785 21.14 -2.74 -30.61
C ASP A 785 20.92 -1.73 -29.49
N GLN A 786 21.12 -2.21 -28.26
CA GLN A 786 20.96 -1.41 -27.04
C GLN A 786 21.95 -0.24 -26.97
N ARG A 787 23.17 -0.38 -27.52
CA ARG A 787 24.17 0.71 -27.50
C ARG A 787 23.72 1.89 -28.36
N LEU A 788 23.16 1.59 -29.52
CA LEU A 788 22.64 2.60 -30.45
C LEU A 788 21.15 2.90 -30.25
N GLN A 789 20.52 2.29 -29.25
CA GLN A 789 19.11 2.50 -28.87
C GLN A 789 18.17 2.32 -30.08
N ARG A 790 18.35 1.22 -30.83
CA ARG A 790 17.61 0.97 -32.08
C ARG A 790 17.16 -0.48 -32.21
N ILE A 791 16.05 -0.67 -32.92
CA ILE A 791 15.57 -1.98 -33.37
C ILE A 791 15.57 -1.98 -34.90
N THR A 792 16.29 -2.91 -35.50
CA THR A 792 16.33 -3.10 -36.96
C THR A 792 15.37 -4.21 -37.36
N LEU A 793 14.51 -3.92 -38.33
CA LEU A 793 13.65 -4.88 -39.02
C LEU A 793 14.22 -5.17 -40.40
N TYR A 794 14.54 -6.43 -40.68
CA TYR A 794 14.84 -6.92 -42.02
C TYR A 794 13.66 -7.70 -42.55
N VAL A 795 13.28 -7.45 -43.80
CA VAL A 795 12.19 -8.14 -44.49
C VAL A 795 12.72 -8.81 -45.74
N ASP A 796 12.65 -10.14 -45.79
CA ASP A 796 13.24 -10.93 -46.88
C ASP A 796 12.54 -10.73 -48.23
N ASN A 797 11.24 -10.39 -48.18
CA ASN A 797 10.41 -10.22 -49.36
C ASN A 797 10.07 -8.74 -49.57
N ASN A 798 10.83 -8.08 -50.45
CA ASN A 798 10.70 -6.64 -50.74
C ASN A 798 9.28 -6.23 -51.14
N LYS A 799 8.49 -7.11 -51.79
CA LYS A 799 7.10 -6.83 -52.17
C LYS A 799 6.15 -6.73 -50.97
N LYS A 800 6.52 -7.34 -49.84
CA LYS A 800 5.75 -7.33 -48.59
C LYS A 800 6.34 -6.38 -47.55
N ALA A 801 7.42 -5.66 -47.85
CA ALA A 801 8.13 -4.80 -46.90
C ALA A 801 7.21 -3.73 -46.29
N SER A 802 6.42 -3.02 -47.10
CA SER A 802 5.45 -2.03 -46.59
C SER A 802 4.40 -2.64 -45.64
N LYS A 803 3.83 -3.80 -45.98
CA LYS A 803 2.84 -4.49 -45.15
C LYS A 803 3.47 -4.98 -43.83
N CYS A 804 4.62 -5.65 -43.92
CA CYS A 804 5.33 -6.17 -42.74
C CYS A 804 5.79 -4.98 -41.84
N TYR A 805 6.25 -3.84 -42.37
CA TYR A 805 6.54 -2.61 -41.60
C TYR A 805 5.31 -2.04 -40.88
N LYS A 806 4.19 -1.84 -41.58
CA LYS A 806 2.96 -1.25 -40.99
C LYS A 806 2.46 -2.07 -39.80
N VAL A 807 2.55 -3.40 -39.89
CA VAL A 807 2.16 -4.29 -38.79
C VAL A 807 3.10 -4.16 -37.60
N ILE A 808 4.42 -4.20 -37.81
CA ILE A 808 5.40 -4.02 -36.73
C ILE A 808 5.27 -2.64 -36.08
N GLN A 809 5.02 -1.59 -36.86
CA GLN A 809 4.76 -0.25 -36.34
C GLN A 809 3.49 -0.23 -35.48
N SER A 810 2.42 -0.90 -35.91
CA SER A 810 1.19 -1.03 -35.12
C SER A 810 1.43 -1.80 -33.82
N MET A 811 2.25 -2.84 -33.85
CA MET A 811 2.64 -3.60 -32.64
C MET A 811 3.43 -2.74 -31.65
N LEU A 812 4.41 -1.96 -32.14
CA LEU A 812 5.16 -1.01 -31.31
C LEU A 812 4.25 0.06 -30.71
N ARG A 813 3.28 0.59 -31.46
CA ARG A 813 2.28 1.53 -30.92
C ARG A 813 1.40 0.89 -29.85
N LYS A 814 0.95 -0.35 -30.06
CA LYS A 814 0.17 -1.10 -29.07
C LYS A 814 0.98 -1.34 -27.79
N LEU A 815 2.22 -1.80 -27.93
CA LEU A 815 3.17 -1.94 -26.82
C LEU A 815 3.33 -0.60 -26.08
N ASN A 816 3.51 0.50 -26.82
CA ASN A 816 3.67 1.81 -26.23
C ASN A 816 2.44 2.22 -25.40
N ALA A 817 1.24 2.04 -25.96
CA ALA A 817 -0.02 2.39 -25.31
C ALA A 817 -0.33 1.52 -24.08
N ASP A 818 -0.18 0.20 -24.22
CA ASP A 818 -0.60 -0.76 -23.21
C ASP A 818 0.41 -0.94 -22.06
N VAL A 819 1.71 -0.73 -22.34
CA VAL A 819 2.80 -1.10 -21.40
C VAL A 819 3.68 0.11 -21.06
N MET A 820 4.01 0.96 -22.04
CA MET A 820 5.01 2.04 -21.86
C MET A 820 4.39 3.41 -21.54
N GLY A 821 3.10 3.47 -21.21
CA GLY A 821 2.45 4.73 -20.83
C GLY A 821 2.32 5.75 -21.96
N SER A 822 2.44 5.33 -23.23
CA SER A 822 2.37 6.15 -24.45
C SER A 822 3.50 7.18 -24.64
N GLY A 823 4.52 7.21 -23.78
CA GLY A 823 5.62 8.17 -23.87
C GLY A 823 6.82 7.71 -24.72
N LEU A 824 6.81 6.46 -25.24
CA LEU A 824 7.91 5.93 -26.03
C LEU A 824 7.84 6.49 -27.45
N ASN A 825 8.84 7.28 -27.84
CA ASN A 825 8.92 7.89 -29.16
C ASN A 825 10.06 7.27 -29.97
N TRP A 826 9.88 7.14 -31.28
CA TRP A 826 10.92 6.66 -32.18
C TRP A 826 10.78 7.28 -33.56
N ASP A 827 11.91 7.37 -34.24
CA ASP A 827 11.97 7.75 -35.64
C ASP A 827 12.14 6.51 -36.51
N ALA A 828 11.30 6.38 -37.54
CA ALA A 828 11.46 5.35 -38.54
C ALA A 828 12.40 5.85 -39.66
N LYS A 829 13.49 5.11 -39.88
CA LYS A 829 14.43 5.33 -40.99
C LYS A 829 14.42 4.12 -41.91
N PHE A 830 14.46 4.35 -43.22
CA PHE A 830 14.31 3.31 -44.24
C PHE A 830 15.57 3.23 -45.07
N GLU A 831 16.07 2.02 -45.28
CA GLU A 831 17.19 1.77 -46.18
C GLU A 831 16.81 2.12 -47.62
N ASP A 832 17.65 2.92 -48.26
CA ASP A 832 17.66 3.13 -49.70
C ASP A 832 18.19 1.85 -50.37
N PRO A 833 17.39 1.16 -51.20
CA PRO A 833 17.81 -0.08 -51.87
C PRO A 833 19.01 0.10 -52.81
N VAL A 834 19.32 1.34 -53.21
CA VAL A 834 20.39 1.66 -54.16
C VAL A 834 21.68 2.06 -53.44
N SER A 835 21.60 2.98 -52.47
CA SER A 835 22.79 3.46 -51.76
C SER A 835 23.13 2.67 -50.50
N GLY A 836 22.16 1.97 -49.91
CA GLY A 836 22.27 1.34 -48.59
C GLY A 836 22.19 2.34 -47.43
N ASP A 837 21.97 3.63 -47.70
CA ASP A 837 21.85 4.65 -46.67
C ASP A 837 20.45 4.63 -46.04
N TYR A 838 20.37 5.02 -44.76
CA TYR A 838 19.09 5.14 -44.08
C TYR A 838 18.54 6.56 -44.16
N LEU A 839 17.35 6.70 -44.74
CA LEU A 839 16.64 7.97 -44.92
C LEU A 839 15.49 8.07 -43.92
N SER A 840 15.26 9.27 -43.35
CA SER A 840 14.07 9.52 -42.53
C SER A 840 12.79 9.33 -43.34
N HIS A 841 11.67 9.00 -42.70
CA HIS A 841 10.39 8.80 -43.36
C HIS A 841 10.05 9.88 -44.41
N ALA A 842 10.18 11.16 -44.06
CA ALA A 842 9.90 12.27 -44.98
C ALA A 842 10.82 12.28 -46.22
N LYS A 843 12.12 12.00 -46.02
CA LYS A 843 13.10 11.92 -47.11
C LYS A 843 12.89 10.69 -47.98
N ALA A 844 12.59 9.55 -47.36
CA ALA A 844 12.31 8.29 -48.02
C ALA A 844 11.04 8.36 -48.88
N GLN A 845 10.00 9.05 -48.38
CA GLN A 845 8.77 9.35 -49.12
C GLN A 845 9.03 10.32 -50.29
N ALA A 846 9.82 11.37 -50.06
CA ALA A 846 10.22 12.30 -51.12
C ALA A 846 11.08 11.62 -52.22
N ALA A 847 11.93 10.68 -51.83
CA ALA A 847 12.76 9.86 -52.71
C ALA A 847 11.96 8.77 -53.46
N LYS A 848 10.66 8.62 -53.18
CA LYS A 848 9.78 7.60 -53.79
C LYS A 848 10.37 6.20 -53.72
N LEU A 849 10.84 5.78 -52.54
CA LEU A 849 11.33 4.41 -52.32
C LEU A 849 10.16 3.41 -52.45
N SER A 850 9.83 3.03 -53.69
CA SER A 850 8.67 2.22 -54.04
C SER A 850 8.48 0.95 -53.19
N PRO A 851 9.52 0.18 -52.81
CA PRO A 851 9.28 -1.03 -52.01
C PRO A 851 8.75 -0.76 -50.60
N TRP A 852 9.01 0.43 -50.05
CA TRP A 852 8.54 0.86 -48.73
C TRP A 852 7.18 1.58 -48.78
N PHE A 853 6.92 2.33 -49.86
CA PHE A 853 5.80 3.27 -49.94
C PHE A 853 4.80 3.02 -51.09
N ASP A 854 5.07 2.11 -52.03
CA ASP A 854 4.10 1.76 -53.07
C ASP A 854 3.04 0.79 -52.54
N LEU A 855 1.87 1.36 -52.27
CA LEU A 855 0.58 0.69 -52.23
C LEU A 855 -0.35 1.50 -53.14
N ALA A 856 -0.30 1.23 -54.44
CA ALA A 856 -1.39 1.59 -55.33
C ALA A 856 -1.84 0.33 -56.06
N ARG A 857 -3.09 -0.08 -55.76
CA ARG A 857 -3.86 -1.16 -56.39
C ARG A 857 -3.61 -2.54 -55.81
N ASP A 858 -4.20 -2.81 -54.66
CA ASP A 858 -5.16 -3.90 -54.55
C ASP A 858 -6.13 -3.52 -53.41
N ASN A 859 -7.41 -3.47 -53.76
CA ASN A 859 -8.51 -3.01 -52.92
C ASN A 859 -8.61 -3.81 -51.63
N GLU A 860 -8.59 -3.12 -50.49
CA GLU A 860 -9.62 -3.23 -49.44
C GLU A 860 -9.46 -2.06 -48.48
N ASP A 861 -10.56 -1.33 -48.29
CA ASP A 861 -10.67 -0.16 -47.43
C ASP A 861 -10.21 -0.49 -46.00
N ILE A 862 -9.12 0.13 -45.54
CA ILE A 862 -8.87 0.25 -44.10
C ILE A 862 -9.66 1.49 -43.65
N PRO A 863 -10.76 1.36 -42.87
CA PRO A 863 -11.58 2.51 -42.54
C PRO A 863 -10.85 3.47 -41.60
N ASP A 864 -11.07 4.76 -41.78
CA ASP A 864 -10.61 5.88 -40.93
C ASP A 864 -11.09 5.83 -39.45
N SER A 865 -11.62 4.69 -38.98
CA SER A 865 -12.13 4.51 -37.62
C SER A 865 -11.05 4.30 -36.55
N LEU A 866 -9.76 4.20 -36.92
CA LEU A 866 -8.65 4.02 -35.97
C LEU A 866 -8.18 5.31 -35.28
N SER A 867 -8.79 6.46 -35.60
CA SER A 867 -8.47 7.74 -34.95
C SER A 867 -9.39 8.12 -33.78
N SER A 868 -10.48 7.37 -33.52
CA SER A 868 -11.47 7.73 -32.50
C SER A 868 -11.93 6.61 -31.56
N ALA A 869 -11.38 5.39 -31.64
CA ALA A 869 -11.77 4.30 -30.75
C ALA A 869 -10.86 4.23 -29.51
N HIS A 870 -11.19 5.00 -28.47
CA HIS A 870 -10.69 4.79 -27.11
C HIS A 870 -11.34 3.59 -26.39
N GLU A 871 -12.20 2.83 -27.07
CA GLU A 871 -12.88 1.66 -26.52
C GLU A 871 -12.80 0.48 -27.52
N ASN A 872 -12.28 -0.65 -27.04
CA ASN A 872 -12.54 -2.01 -27.52
C ASN A 872 -12.68 -2.21 -29.04
N VAL A 873 -11.58 -2.09 -29.78
CA VAL A 873 -11.45 -2.79 -31.06
C VAL A 873 -10.40 -3.87 -30.92
N ASP A 874 -10.90 -5.10 -30.93
CA ASP A 874 -10.11 -6.32 -30.88
C ASP A 874 -9.16 -6.37 -32.08
N LEU A 875 -7.86 -6.44 -31.82
CA LEU A 875 -6.83 -6.66 -32.84
C LEU A 875 -7.09 -7.96 -33.62
N ALA A 876 -7.91 -8.88 -33.07
CA ALA A 876 -8.43 -10.06 -33.76
C ALA A 876 -9.22 -9.70 -35.03
N MET A 877 -10.09 -8.68 -34.98
CA MET A 877 -10.94 -8.28 -36.11
C MET A 877 -10.15 -7.59 -37.23
N PHE A 878 -9.04 -6.92 -36.89
CA PHE A 878 -8.16 -6.29 -37.87
C PHE A 878 -7.22 -7.30 -38.55
N LEU A 879 -6.81 -8.36 -37.85
CA LEU A 879 -6.00 -9.44 -38.41
C LEU A 879 -6.82 -10.49 -39.19
N GLU A 880 -8.11 -10.63 -38.92
CA GLU A 880 -9.02 -11.47 -39.71
C GLU A 880 -9.40 -10.85 -41.07
N ASN A 881 -9.35 -9.52 -41.19
CA ASN A 881 -9.61 -8.77 -42.43
C ASN A 881 -8.33 -8.49 -43.26
N LEU A 882 -7.17 -9.08 -42.94
CA LEU A 882 -5.86 -8.81 -43.55
C LEU A 882 -5.17 -10.05 -44.11
#